data_AF-A0A350H3D3-F1
#
_entry.id   AF-A0A350H3D3-F1
#
_cell.length_a   1.000
_cell.length_b   1.000
_cell.length_c   1.000
_cell.angle_alpha   90.00
_cell.angle_beta   90.00
_cell.angle_gamma   90.00
#
_symmetry.space_group_name_H-M   'P 1'
#
loop_
_entity.id
_entity.type
_entity.pdbx_description
1 polymer ?
#
loop_
_entity_poly.entity_id
_entity_poly.type
_entity_poly.pdbx_seq_one_letter_code
_entity_poly.pdbx_strand_id
1 'polypeptide(L)'
;DGTGIVHIAPAFGEDDANVGRKYELPFVQFVNEKGELTEETPFAGKFVKDADKDVLIDLDKRNQLFDAPKFEHDYPHCWRCDTPLIYYARESWFIKVTEVKDQLVANNKTVNWIPQSIGEGRFGNWLENVQDWGISRNRYWGTPLNIWECDCCGKQEAIGSRAELAEKTGNPDSANVELHRPYIDDVTYKCECGGTMKRVPEVIDCWFDSGAMPFAQHHYPFENKDLFEQQFPAKFISEAVDQTRGWFYSLMAESTLLFDKAPYENVIVLGHVQDENGQKMSKSKGNAVDPFDALKEYGADAIRWYFYINSAPWLPNRFHGKAVMEGQRKFLGTLWNTYAFYVLYADIDEFDPTKYSLDYDKLSVMDKWALSKMNTMVKAVDENLGNYRIPEAARALDEFVDDLSNWYVRRCRDRFWAKGMEQDKINAYMTLYTALVTVCKAAAPMIPFMTEEIYQNLVVNVDKTAPESIHLCDFPEVDEKMIDSTLEENMDNALKAIVLGRACRNESNIKNRQPIGKMFIKAEFDLNDYYKEIIEDELNVKEVVFTQEVKDFTSYTFKPQLKTVGPKYGKLLGKIKQALTEVDGNEAMDTLNAEGALKFNFDGEEVVLSKEDLLIDEASQEGYVANSDNGITVVLDTNLTPELIEEGFVREIISKIQTMRKEAGYEVMDKIEVAVSNNDKVTEIVKANKDKIASEVLANDIYFESLDKDSKYEKEWNINAEMVTLAVNKLA
;
A
#
# COMPACT_ATOMS: atom_id res chain seq x y z
N ASP A 1 -43.47 -2.71 -12.36
CA ASP A 1 -43.82 -4.13 -12.62
C ASP A 1 -45.14 -4.50 -11.97
N GLY A 2 -45.65 -5.70 -12.23
CA GLY A 2 -46.98 -6.15 -11.79
C GLY A 2 -48.05 -5.97 -12.87
N THR A 3 -49.31 -5.87 -12.46
CA THR A 3 -50.48 -5.84 -13.35
C THR A 3 -50.92 -4.42 -13.74
N GLY A 4 -50.32 -3.39 -13.14
CA GLY A 4 -50.79 -2.00 -13.22
C GLY A 4 -51.91 -1.66 -12.22
N ILE A 5 -52.37 -2.63 -11.41
CA ILE A 5 -53.31 -2.44 -10.29
C ILE A 5 -52.60 -2.90 -9.02
N VAL A 6 -52.55 -2.04 -8.00
CA VAL A 6 -51.79 -2.26 -6.76
C VAL A 6 -52.76 -2.50 -5.60
N HIS A 7 -52.51 -3.56 -4.82
CA HIS A 7 -53.20 -3.80 -3.56
C HIS A 7 -52.75 -2.77 -2.51
N ILE A 8 -53.70 -2.19 -1.77
CA ILE A 8 -53.42 -1.15 -0.76
C ILE A 8 -53.68 -1.71 0.64
N ALA A 9 -52.65 -1.71 1.48
CA ALA A 9 -52.70 -2.08 2.89
C ALA A 9 -52.03 -0.98 3.75
N PRO A 10 -52.79 0.04 4.20
CA PRO A 10 -52.23 1.26 4.82
C PRO A 10 -51.33 1.06 6.05
N ALA A 11 -51.39 -0.10 6.71
CA ALA A 11 -50.56 -0.41 7.87
C ALA A 11 -49.16 -0.99 7.52
N PHE A 12 -48.90 -1.31 6.25
CA PHE A 12 -47.71 -2.08 5.84
C PHE A 12 -46.94 -1.47 4.65
N GLY A 13 -47.28 -0.24 4.24
CA GLY A 13 -46.59 0.48 3.17
C GLY A 13 -46.75 1.99 3.34
N GLU A 14 -45.70 2.76 3.05
CA GLU A 14 -45.75 4.22 3.18
C GLU A 14 -46.66 4.86 2.12
N ASP A 15 -46.52 4.45 0.86
CA ASP A 15 -47.39 4.92 -0.23
C ASP A 15 -48.85 4.50 0.01
N ASP A 16 -49.07 3.28 0.49
CA ASP A 16 -50.37 2.76 0.90
C ASP A 16 -51.00 3.60 2.01
N ALA A 17 -50.19 3.98 3.02
CA ALA A 17 -50.62 4.86 4.11
C ALA A 17 -50.97 6.26 3.60
N ASN A 18 -50.18 6.81 2.66
CA ASN A 18 -50.43 8.11 2.05
C ASN A 18 -51.73 8.13 1.24
N VAL A 19 -51.97 7.09 0.44
CA VAL A 19 -53.25 6.88 -0.26
C VAL A 19 -54.39 6.70 0.74
N GLY A 20 -54.18 5.89 1.78
CA GLY A 20 -55.15 5.66 2.84
C GLY A 20 -55.58 6.93 3.54
N ARG A 21 -54.64 7.81 3.92
CA ARG A 21 -54.93 9.12 4.53
C ARG A 21 -55.67 10.04 3.56
N LYS A 22 -55.25 10.09 2.30
CA LYS A 22 -55.88 10.96 1.27
C LYS A 22 -57.36 10.64 1.05
N TYR A 23 -57.72 9.36 1.12
CA TYR A 23 -59.09 8.89 0.85
C TYR A 23 -59.83 8.42 2.11
N GLU A 24 -59.28 8.69 3.30
CA GLU A 24 -59.89 8.30 4.59
C GLU A 24 -60.22 6.80 4.68
N LEU A 25 -59.32 5.94 4.18
CA LEU A 25 -59.49 4.49 4.24
C LEU A 25 -59.36 3.96 5.69
N PRO A 26 -60.06 2.86 6.04
CA PRO A 26 -59.86 2.20 7.32
C PRO A 26 -58.41 1.76 7.51
N PHE A 27 -57.87 2.04 8.70
CA PHE A 27 -56.56 1.55 9.10
C PHE A 27 -56.70 0.17 9.75
N VAL A 28 -56.25 -0.86 9.03
CA VAL A 28 -56.42 -2.26 9.43
C VAL A 28 -55.05 -2.92 9.58
N GLN A 29 -54.79 -3.46 10.78
CA GLN A 29 -53.50 -4.04 11.13
C GLN A 29 -53.69 -5.42 11.75
N PHE A 30 -53.63 -6.46 10.91
CA PHE A 30 -53.83 -7.86 11.29
C PHE A 30 -52.55 -8.59 11.68
N VAL A 31 -51.50 -7.85 12.03
CA VAL A 31 -50.21 -8.40 12.45
C VAL A 31 -49.91 -7.82 13.83
N ASN A 32 -49.57 -8.67 14.79
CA ASN A 32 -49.21 -8.25 16.13
C ASN A 32 -47.72 -7.85 16.21
N GLU A 33 -47.28 -7.36 17.38
CA GLU A 33 -45.90 -6.91 17.59
C GLU A 33 -44.83 -8.01 17.49
N LYS A 34 -45.23 -9.29 17.48
CA LYS A 34 -44.33 -10.44 17.24
C LYS A 34 -44.16 -10.75 15.75
N GLY A 35 -44.89 -10.06 14.87
CA GLY A 35 -44.95 -10.38 13.45
C GLY A 35 -45.87 -11.56 13.14
N GLU A 36 -46.78 -11.91 14.04
CA GLU A 36 -47.76 -13.00 13.84
C GLU A 36 -49.13 -12.42 13.43
N LEU A 37 -49.87 -13.17 12.61
CA LEU A 37 -51.23 -12.78 12.24
C LEU A 37 -52.19 -12.87 13.44
N THR A 38 -53.13 -11.92 13.53
CA THR A 38 -54.06 -11.80 14.67
C THR A 38 -55.25 -12.78 14.59
N GLU A 39 -56.04 -12.89 15.67
CA GLU A 39 -57.18 -13.82 15.80
C GLU A 39 -58.31 -13.57 14.80
N GLU A 40 -58.41 -12.34 14.28
CA GLU A 40 -59.37 -11.96 13.24
C GLU A 40 -59.05 -12.60 11.87
N THR A 41 -57.88 -13.22 11.73
CA THR A 41 -57.45 -13.89 10.50
C THR A 41 -57.59 -15.41 10.58
N PRO A 42 -57.78 -16.12 9.45
CA PRO A 42 -57.77 -17.59 9.42
C PRO A 42 -56.43 -18.24 9.82
N PHE A 43 -55.36 -17.45 9.99
CA PHE A 43 -53.99 -17.91 10.18
C PHE A 43 -53.39 -17.39 11.50
N ALA A 44 -54.26 -17.12 12.47
CA ALA A 44 -53.89 -16.58 13.78
C ALA A 44 -52.69 -17.30 14.42
N GLY A 45 -51.75 -16.52 14.95
CA GLY A 45 -50.54 -17.01 15.63
C GLY A 45 -49.43 -17.49 14.71
N LYS A 46 -49.59 -17.45 13.38
CA LYS A 46 -48.51 -17.75 12.43
C LYS A 46 -47.70 -16.51 12.09
N PHE A 47 -46.39 -16.64 12.04
CA PHE A 47 -45.51 -15.60 11.52
C PHE A 47 -45.86 -15.28 10.05
N VAL A 48 -45.87 -13.99 9.69
CA VAL A 48 -46.38 -13.52 8.39
C VAL A 48 -45.75 -14.23 7.18
N LYS A 49 -44.44 -14.49 7.18
CA LYS A 49 -43.77 -15.18 6.06
C LYS A 49 -44.07 -16.68 6.01
N ASP A 50 -44.35 -17.30 7.16
CA ASP A 50 -44.75 -18.71 7.19
C ASP A 50 -46.19 -18.87 6.69
N ALA A 51 -47.04 -17.85 6.91
CA ALA A 51 -48.42 -17.83 6.46
C ALA A 51 -48.58 -17.68 4.94
N ASP A 52 -47.58 -17.17 4.21
CA ASP A 52 -47.64 -16.96 2.75
C ASP A 52 -48.11 -18.22 2.01
N LYS A 53 -47.61 -19.40 2.39
CA LYS A 53 -47.99 -20.68 1.77
C LYS A 53 -49.46 -21.02 2.00
N ASP A 54 -49.96 -20.79 3.20
CA ASP A 54 -51.35 -21.11 3.56
C ASP A 54 -52.33 -20.13 2.92
N VAL A 55 -51.94 -18.85 2.81
CA VAL A 55 -52.71 -17.82 2.10
C VAL A 55 -52.87 -18.19 0.63
N LEU A 56 -51.80 -18.64 -0.04
CA LEU A 56 -51.86 -19.09 -1.44
C LEU A 56 -52.78 -20.30 -1.61
N ILE A 57 -52.72 -21.28 -0.71
CA ILE A 57 -53.61 -22.46 -0.73
C ILE A 57 -55.07 -22.04 -0.55
N ASP A 58 -55.36 -21.09 0.34
CA ASP A 58 -56.71 -20.60 0.57
C ASP A 58 -57.27 -19.82 -0.63
N LEU A 59 -56.46 -18.94 -1.23
CA LEU A 59 -56.85 -18.20 -2.44
C LEU A 59 -57.12 -19.12 -3.63
N ASP A 60 -56.30 -20.16 -3.81
CA ASP A 60 -56.49 -21.19 -4.84
C ASP A 60 -57.80 -21.97 -4.63
N LYS A 61 -58.06 -22.43 -3.40
CA LYS A 61 -59.32 -23.10 -3.03
C LYS A 61 -60.56 -22.24 -3.31
N ARG A 62 -60.44 -20.92 -3.21
CA ARG A 62 -61.50 -19.95 -3.50
C ARG A 62 -61.58 -19.53 -4.98
N ASN A 63 -60.74 -20.08 -5.85
CA ASN A 63 -60.58 -19.68 -7.26
C ASN A 63 -60.28 -18.18 -7.42
N GLN A 64 -59.50 -17.60 -6.51
CA GLN A 64 -59.08 -16.20 -6.50
C GLN A 64 -57.58 -16.01 -6.77
N LEU A 65 -56.83 -17.10 -6.97
CA LEU A 65 -55.42 -17.08 -7.34
C LEU A 65 -55.27 -17.20 -8.85
N PHE A 66 -54.73 -16.17 -9.51
CA PHE A 66 -54.44 -16.23 -10.96
C PHE A 66 -53.08 -16.89 -11.24
N ASP A 67 -52.04 -16.45 -10.55
CA ASP A 67 -50.68 -16.99 -10.65
C ASP A 67 -49.90 -16.70 -9.35
N ALA A 68 -48.88 -17.51 -9.06
CA ALA A 68 -47.99 -17.38 -7.90
C ALA A 68 -46.54 -17.75 -8.27
N PRO A 69 -45.87 -16.98 -9.13
CA PRO A 69 -44.49 -17.26 -9.52
C PRO A 69 -43.54 -17.05 -8.34
N LYS A 70 -42.44 -17.81 -8.31
CA LYS A 70 -41.35 -17.52 -7.37
C LYS A 70 -40.60 -16.27 -7.84
N PHE A 71 -40.39 -15.35 -6.91
CA PHE A 71 -39.70 -14.09 -7.18
C PHE A 71 -38.40 -14.02 -6.37
N GLU A 72 -37.29 -13.76 -7.03
CA GLU A 72 -35.98 -13.59 -6.41
C GLU A 72 -35.60 -12.11 -6.51
N HIS A 73 -35.40 -11.47 -5.35
CA HIS A 73 -35.05 -10.05 -5.25
C HIS A 73 -34.34 -9.76 -3.93
N ASP A 74 -33.73 -8.58 -3.86
CA ASP A 74 -33.18 -8.06 -2.61
C ASP A 74 -34.32 -7.64 -1.66
N TYR A 75 -34.25 -8.10 -0.42
CA TYR A 75 -35.27 -7.83 0.60
C TYR A 75 -34.60 -7.43 1.93
N PRO A 76 -35.14 -6.44 2.67
CA PRO A 76 -34.53 -5.97 3.90
C PRO A 76 -34.61 -7.01 5.02
N HIS A 77 -33.49 -7.24 5.70
CA HIS A 77 -33.37 -8.11 6.86
C HIS A 77 -32.78 -7.34 8.04
N CYS A 78 -33.08 -7.80 9.26
CA CYS A 78 -32.49 -7.24 10.47
C CYS A 78 -30.97 -7.43 10.43
N TRP A 79 -30.21 -6.33 10.45
CA TRP A 79 -28.74 -6.34 10.41
C TRP A 79 -28.07 -7.07 11.58
N ARG A 80 -28.84 -7.45 12.61
CA ARG A 80 -28.36 -8.15 13.81
C ARG A 80 -28.71 -9.64 13.85
N CYS A 81 -29.87 -10.03 13.33
CA CYS A 81 -30.38 -11.40 13.48
C CYS A 81 -30.89 -12.04 12.19
N ASP A 82 -30.71 -11.37 11.05
CA ASP A 82 -31.05 -11.86 9.70
C ASP A 82 -32.54 -12.23 9.51
N THR A 83 -33.43 -11.81 10.41
CA THR A 83 -34.88 -12.00 10.24
C THR A 83 -35.41 -11.04 9.18
N PRO A 84 -36.28 -11.50 8.25
CA PRO A 84 -36.91 -10.63 7.26
C PRO A 84 -37.70 -9.50 7.93
N LEU A 85 -37.46 -8.26 7.52
CA LEU A 85 -38.19 -7.12 8.05
C LEU A 85 -39.55 -6.96 7.36
N ILE A 86 -40.50 -6.35 8.06
CA ILE A 86 -41.76 -5.89 7.49
C ILE A 86 -41.91 -4.41 7.79
N TYR A 87 -42.44 -3.66 6.82
CA TYR A 87 -42.94 -2.33 7.09
C TYR A 87 -44.17 -2.47 7.97
N TYR A 88 -44.19 -1.74 9.08
CA TYR A 88 -45.20 -1.89 10.11
C TYR A 88 -45.48 -0.52 10.70
N ALA A 89 -46.72 -0.05 10.55
CA ALA A 89 -47.15 1.21 11.12
C ALA A 89 -47.23 1.08 12.65
N ARG A 90 -46.51 1.95 13.35
CA ARG A 90 -46.43 2.00 14.80
C ARG A 90 -46.13 3.42 15.25
N GLU A 91 -46.44 3.70 16.51
CA GLU A 91 -45.99 4.93 17.14
C GLU A 91 -44.46 4.91 17.30
N SER A 92 -43.83 6.05 16.98
CA SER A 92 -42.39 6.25 17.05
C SER A 92 -42.06 7.75 17.09
N TRP A 93 -40.91 8.08 17.66
CA TRP A 93 -40.39 9.44 17.74
C TRP A 93 -39.37 9.67 16.64
N PHE A 94 -39.48 10.84 15.98
CA PHE A 94 -38.63 11.22 14.86
C PHE A 94 -37.95 12.56 15.12
N ILE A 95 -36.69 12.68 14.68
CA ILE A 95 -36.03 13.97 14.48
C ILE A 95 -36.30 14.41 13.04
N LYS A 96 -36.81 15.63 12.88
CA LYS A 96 -37.20 16.19 11.59
C LYS A 96 -36.01 16.70 10.76
N VAL A 97 -35.08 15.81 10.43
CA VAL A 97 -33.86 16.13 9.68
C VAL A 97 -34.14 16.62 8.25
N THR A 98 -35.32 16.32 7.70
CA THR A 98 -35.73 16.80 6.36
C THR A 98 -35.79 18.33 6.26
N GLU A 99 -36.05 19.04 7.36
CA GLU A 99 -36.07 20.51 7.37
C GLU A 99 -34.69 21.15 7.23
N VAL A 100 -33.63 20.43 7.60
CA VAL A 100 -32.23 20.89 7.52
C VAL A 100 -31.44 20.20 6.40
N LYS A 101 -32.13 19.60 5.44
CA LYS A 101 -31.52 18.84 4.35
C LYS A 101 -30.49 19.66 3.56
N ASP A 102 -30.84 20.90 3.23
CA ASP A 102 -29.96 21.75 2.43
C ASP A 102 -28.70 22.14 3.22
N GLN A 103 -28.82 22.35 4.54
CA GLN A 103 -27.70 22.59 5.45
C GLN A 103 -26.82 21.35 5.59
N LEU A 104 -27.39 20.14 5.68
CA LEU A 104 -26.62 18.89 5.70
C LEU A 104 -25.76 18.74 4.45
N VAL A 105 -26.35 19.01 3.29
CA VAL A 105 -25.64 18.96 2.00
C VAL A 105 -24.58 20.07 1.92
N ALA A 106 -24.87 21.27 2.41
CA ALA A 106 -23.91 22.38 2.44
C ALA A 106 -22.71 22.08 3.36
N ASN A 107 -22.96 21.59 4.57
CA ASN A 107 -21.93 21.19 5.54
C ASN A 107 -21.09 20.02 5.00
N ASN A 108 -21.71 19.04 4.34
CA ASN A 108 -20.97 17.96 3.70
C ASN A 108 -19.97 18.45 2.64
N LYS A 109 -20.31 19.50 1.89
CA LYS A 109 -19.41 20.09 0.86
C LYS A 109 -18.18 20.77 1.45
N THR A 110 -18.16 21.09 2.74
CA THR A 110 -16.98 21.68 3.39
C THR A 110 -15.97 20.62 3.85
N VAL A 111 -16.33 19.34 3.79
CA VAL A 111 -15.51 18.22 4.27
C VAL A 111 -14.60 17.72 3.16
N ASN A 112 -13.32 17.52 3.47
CA ASN A 112 -12.38 16.82 2.62
C ASN A 112 -12.55 15.30 2.76
N TRP A 113 -13.28 14.69 1.83
CA TRP A 113 -13.50 13.25 1.79
C TRP A 113 -12.42 12.53 1.00
N ILE A 114 -11.91 11.43 1.57
CA ILE A 114 -10.87 10.61 0.97
C ILE A 114 -11.36 9.17 0.91
N PRO A 115 -11.80 8.68 -0.27
CA PRO A 115 -11.77 9.34 -1.58
C PRO A 115 -12.95 10.31 -1.77
N GLN A 116 -12.74 11.34 -2.59
CA GLN A 116 -13.73 12.39 -2.88
C GLN A 116 -15.08 11.83 -3.36
N SER A 117 -15.04 10.75 -4.15
CA SER A 117 -16.23 10.08 -4.68
C SER A 117 -17.18 9.53 -3.62
N ILE A 118 -16.74 9.30 -2.37
CA ILE A 118 -17.63 8.90 -1.28
C ILE A 118 -18.46 10.08 -0.77
N GLY A 119 -17.82 11.23 -0.58
CA GLY A 119 -18.46 12.46 -0.11
C GLY A 119 -19.50 12.99 -1.08
N GLU A 120 -19.16 13.01 -2.37
CA GLU A 120 -20.07 13.44 -3.44
C GLU A 120 -21.09 12.36 -3.82
N GLY A 121 -20.66 11.09 -3.81
CA GLY A 121 -21.48 9.95 -4.21
C GLY A 121 -22.26 9.35 -3.04
N ARG A 122 -21.74 8.27 -2.45
CA ARG A 122 -22.48 7.41 -1.51
C ARG A 122 -23.08 8.17 -0.32
N PHE A 123 -22.34 9.12 0.23
CA PHE A 123 -22.78 9.93 1.38
C PHE A 123 -23.61 11.14 0.92
N GLY A 124 -23.12 11.93 -0.04
CA GLY A 124 -23.82 13.08 -0.61
C GLY A 124 -25.21 12.76 -1.15
N ASN A 125 -25.32 11.77 -2.04
CA ASN A 125 -26.61 11.33 -2.62
C ASN A 125 -27.62 10.89 -1.56
N TRP A 126 -27.14 10.44 -0.40
CA TRP A 126 -28.01 9.99 0.67
C TRP A 126 -28.51 11.15 1.54
N LEU A 127 -27.68 12.17 1.77
CA LEU A 127 -28.13 13.41 2.40
C LEU A 127 -29.19 14.12 1.54
N GLU A 128 -29.04 14.12 0.22
CA GLU A 128 -30.02 14.72 -0.72
C GLU A 128 -31.41 14.07 -0.67
N ASN A 129 -31.47 12.81 -0.22
CA ASN A 129 -32.68 12.00 -0.12
C ASN A 129 -32.99 11.60 1.34
N VAL A 130 -32.43 12.33 2.31
CA VAL A 130 -32.59 12.02 3.73
C VAL A 130 -34.07 12.00 4.12
N GLN A 131 -34.42 11.07 5.00
CA GLN A 131 -35.74 10.94 5.60
C GLN A 131 -35.66 11.30 7.09
N ASP A 132 -36.79 11.64 7.69
CA ASP A 132 -36.83 11.93 9.13
C ASP A 132 -36.30 10.73 9.94
N TRP A 133 -35.45 11.02 10.91
CA TRP A 133 -34.72 10.00 11.63
C TRP A 133 -35.56 9.46 12.77
N GLY A 134 -36.06 8.23 12.62
CA GLY A 134 -36.75 7.51 13.69
C GLY A 134 -35.79 7.14 14.82
N ILE A 135 -35.86 7.85 15.94
CA ILE A 135 -34.92 7.74 17.07
C ILE A 135 -35.42 6.82 18.19
N SER A 136 -36.72 6.57 18.33
CA SER A 136 -37.20 5.75 19.43
C SER A 136 -36.98 4.26 19.21
N ARG A 137 -36.68 3.52 20.28
CA ARG A 137 -36.50 2.07 20.30
C ARG A 137 -37.26 1.48 21.49
N ASN A 138 -38.08 0.46 21.25
CA ASN A 138 -38.74 -0.31 22.32
C ASN A 138 -37.76 -1.33 22.89
N ARG A 139 -36.77 -0.85 23.65
CA ARG A 139 -35.71 -1.65 24.27
C ARG A 139 -35.49 -1.22 25.72
N TYR A 140 -34.65 -1.97 26.42
CA TYR A 140 -34.39 -1.79 27.85
C TYR A 140 -33.06 -1.08 28.12
N TRP A 141 -32.00 -1.45 27.41
CA TRP A 141 -30.66 -0.90 27.58
C TRP A 141 -30.36 0.14 26.49
N GLY A 142 -30.18 1.39 26.91
CA GLY A 142 -29.91 2.55 26.07
C GLY A 142 -30.30 3.83 26.80
N THR A 143 -29.89 4.98 26.28
CA THR A 143 -30.24 6.30 26.81
C THR A 143 -31.76 6.47 26.79
N PRO A 144 -32.45 6.67 27.93
CA PRO A 144 -33.90 6.81 27.93
C PRO A 144 -34.34 8.09 27.24
N LEU A 145 -35.39 8.02 26.41
CA LEU A 145 -35.96 9.21 25.78
C LEU A 145 -36.55 10.12 26.87
N ASN A 146 -36.09 11.36 26.92
CA ASN A 146 -36.31 12.30 28.01
C ASN A 146 -37.65 13.06 27.91
N ILE A 147 -38.69 12.41 27.40
CA ILE A 147 -40.03 12.98 27.27
C ILE A 147 -40.95 12.43 28.35
N TRP A 148 -41.60 13.32 29.09
CA TRP A 148 -42.70 13.00 30.00
C TRP A 148 -44.02 13.38 29.37
N GLU A 149 -45.00 12.49 29.45
CA GLU A 149 -46.35 12.66 28.92
C GLU A 149 -47.40 12.57 30.03
N CYS A 150 -48.39 13.45 29.98
CA CYS A 150 -49.50 13.47 30.93
C CYS A 150 -50.53 12.39 30.63
N ASP A 151 -50.82 11.54 31.61
CA ASP A 151 -51.84 10.48 31.53
C ASP A 151 -53.29 10.97 31.38
N CYS A 152 -53.55 12.28 31.56
CA CYS A 152 -54.87 12.87 31.52
C CYS A 152 -55.11 13.73 30.26
N CYS A 153 -54.16 14.59 29.91
CA CYS A 153 -54.34 15.57 28.83
C CYS A 153 -53.39 15.38 27.63
N GLY A 154 -52.47 14.42 27.68
CA GLY A 154 -51.51 14.16 26.59
C GLY A 154 -50.44 15.26 26.41
N LYS A 155 -50.32 16.22 27.34
CA LYS A 155 -49.23 17.21 27.32
C LYS A 155 -47.89 16.47 27.40
N GLN A 156 -46.97 16.80 26.50
CA GLN A 156 -45.62 16.26 26.45
C GLN A 156 -44.60 17.33 26.84
N GLU A 157 -43.56 16.96 27.58
CA GLU A 157 -42.49 17.85 28.05
C GLU A 157 -41.13 17.14 28.01
N ALA A 158 -40.11 17.80 27.45
CA ALA A 158 -38.75 17.29 27.38
C ALA A 158 -37.90 17.82 28.55
N ILE A 159 -37.24 16.94 29.29
CA ILE A 159 -36.40 17.31 30.44
C ILE A 159 -34.93 17.31 30.04
N GLY A 160 -34.28 18.47 30.07
CA GLY A 160 -32.92 18.68 29.55
C GLY A 160 -31.79 18.51 30.57
N SER A 161 -32.09 18.42 31.88
CA SER A 161 -31.04 18.25 32.90
C SER A 161 -31.53 17.58 34.19
N ARG A 162 -30.58 17.06 34.98
CA ARG A 162 -30.83 16.56 36.34
C ARG A 162 -31.40 17.64 37.26
N ALA A 163 -30.97 18.89 37.10
CA ALA A 163 -31.46 20.02 37.88
C ALA A 163 -32.93 20.33 37.56
N GLU A 164 -33.28 20.36 36.27
CA GLU A 164 -34.65 20.53 35.81
C GLU A 164 -35.56 19.38 36.29
N LEU A 165 -35.06 18.14 36.27
CA LEU A 165 -35.81 16.99 36.78
C LEU A 165 -36.16 17.17 38.27
N ALA A 166 -35.22 17.63 39.09
CA ALA A 166 -35.46 17.91 40.51
C ALA A 166 -36.42 19.08 40.75
N GLU A 167 -36.38 20.11 39.90
CA GLU A 167 -37.33 21.22 39.94
C GLU A 167 -38.76 20.74 39.63
N LYS A 168 -38.93 19.95 38.56
CA LYS A 168 -40.24 19.44 38.13
C LYS A 168 -40.88 18.49 39.15
N THR A 169 -40.09 17.64 39.78
CA THR A 169 -40.60 16.73 40.82
C THR A 169 -40.80 17.42 42.16
N GLY A 170 -40.17 18.58 42.38
CA GLY A 170 -40.08 19.21 43.69
C GLY A 170 -39.24 18.40 44.70
N ASN A 171 -38.45 17.43 44.23
CA ASN A 171 -37.61 16.57 45.05
C ASN A 171 -36.13 16.68 44.62
N PRO A 172 -35.25 17.26 45.46
CA PRO A 172 -33.82 17.36 45.20
C PRO A 172 -33.14 16.00 44.90
N ASP A 173 -33.62 14.90 45.50
CA ASP A 173 -33.04 13.57 45.29
C ASP A 173 -33.22 13.08 43.85
N SER A 174 -34.18 13.62 43.09
CA SER A 174 -34.36 13.30 41.68
C SER A 174 -33.15 13.69 40.83
N ALA A 175 -32.34 14.67 41.25
CA ALA A 175 -31.09 15.00 40.56
C ALA A 175 -30.06 13.86 40.64
N ASN A 176 -30.14 13.00 41.65
CA ASN A 176 -29.17 11.92 41.93
C ASN A 176 -29.67 10.54 41.49
N VAL A 177 -30.84 10.45 40.85
CA VAL A 177 -31.39 9.18 40.38
C VAL A 177 -30.50 8.54 39.31
N GLU A 178 -30.45 7.22 39.27
CA GLU A 178 -29.93 6.50 38.10
C GLU A 178 -30.83 6.80 36.90
N LEU A 179 -30.24 7.32 35.81
CA LEU A 179 -31.00 7.79 34.66
C LEU A 179 -31.37 6.66 33.70
N HIS A 180 -30.82 5.45 33.85
CA HIS A 180 -31.20 4.30 33.05
C HIS A 180 -32.53 3.69 33.49
N ARG A 181 -33.16 2.95 32.58
CA ARG A 181 -34.26 2.05 32.94
C ARG A 181 -33.74 0.92 33.85
N PRO A 182 -34.55 0.46 34.84
CA PRO A 182 -35.92 0.87 35.13
C PRO A 182 -36.04 2.12 36.01
N TYR A 183 -34.96 2.59 36.63
CA TYR A 183 -35.00 3.56 37.72
C TYR A 183 -35.64 4.90 37.34
N ILE A 184 -35.33 5.42 36.14
CA ILE A 184 -35.90 6.67 35.66
C ILE A 184 -37.40 6.58 35.35
N ASP A 185 -37.92 5.37 35.09
CA ASP A 185 -39.34 5.16 34.75
C ASP A 185 -40.26 5.41 35.97
N ASP A 186 -39.73 5.32 37.19
CA ASP A 186 -40.48 5.57 38.43
C ASP A 186 -40.59 7.08 38.77
N VAL A 187 -39.84 7.94 38.09
CA VAL A 187 -39.82 9.38 38.35
C VAL A 187 -41.03 10.05 37.68
N THR A 188 -41.95 10.57 38.48
CA THR A 188 -43.20 11.22 38.01
C THR A 188 -43.43 12.55 38.71
N TYR A 189 -44.24 13.43 38.09
CA TYR A 189 -44.63 14.70 38.69
C TYR A 189 -46.04 15.13 38.26
N LYS A 190 -46.59 16.17 38.89
CA LYS A 190 -47.95 16.65 38.60
C LYS A 190 -47.97 17.56 37.37
N CYS A 191 -48.85 17.24 36.43
CA CYS A 191 -49.17 18.13 35.32
C CYS A 191 -50.05 19.28 35.80
N GLU A 192 -50.00 20.42 35.11
CA GLU A 192 -50.85 21.61 35.37
C GLU A 192 -52.36 21.30 35.31
N CYS A 193 -52.78 20.28 34.56
CA CYS A 193 -54.17 19.83 34.49
C CYS A 193 -54.61 18.96 35.68
N GLY A 194 -53.71 18.65 36.61
CA GLY A 194 -53.93 17.75 37.75
C GLY A 194 -53.59 16.27 37.49
N GLY A 195 -53.35 15.88 36.23
CA GLY A 195 -52.86 14.56 35.84
C GLY A 195 -51.42 14.28 36.27
N THR A 196 -50.92 13.08 35.95
CA THR A 196 -49.55 12.66 36.28
C THR A 196 -48.70 12.60 35.02
N MET A 197 -47.55 13.26 35.04
CA MET A 197 -46.53 13.19 34.01
C MET A 197 -45.68 11.94 34.22
N LYS A 198 -45.60 11.08 33.21
CA LYS A 198 -44.80 9.84 33.22
C LYS A 198 -43.89 9.83 32.01
N ARG A 199 -42.66 9.33 32.17
CA ARG A 199 -41.73 9.18 31.04
C ARG A 199 -42.32 8.21 30.01
N VAL A 200 -42.18 8.52 28.73
CA VAL A 200 -42.47 7.57 27.65
C VAL A 200 -41.54 6.34 27.77
N PRO A 201 -41.96 5.12 27.42
CA PRO A 201 -41.17 3.91 27.72
C PRO A 201 -39.91 3.73 26.85
N GLU A 202 -39.79 4.42 25.73
CA GLU A 202 -38.75 4.19 24.73
C GLU A 202 -37.35 4.63 25.18
N VAL A 203 -36.34 3.97 24.64
CA VAL A 203 -34.93 4.42 24.67
C VAL A 203 -34.52 4.94 23.30
N ILE A 204 -33.41 5.67 23.22
CA ILE A 204 -32.92 6.30 22.00
C ILE A 204 -32.10 5.29 21.17
N ASP A 205 -32.09 5.50 19.86
CA ASP A 205 -31.20 4.85 18.89
C ASP A 205 -29.71 5.03 19.25
N CYS A 206 -28.92 3.96 19.25
CA CYS A 206 -27.51 4.04 19.65
C CYS A 206 -26.64 4.89 18.70
N TRP A 207 -27.12 5.15 17.48
CA TRP A 207 -26.45 6.09 16.57
C TRP A 207 -26.53 7.53 17.06
N PHE A 208 -27.57 7.89 17.84
CA PHE A 208 -27.66 9.18 18.51
C PHE A 208 -26.60 9.30 19.61
N ASP A 209 -26.40 8.26 20.43
CA ASP A 209 -25.36 8.27 21.47
C ASP A 209 -23.96 8.49 20.86
N SER A 210 -23.66 7.80 19.74
CA SER A 210 -22.38 7.94 19.04
C SER A 210 -22.26 9.24 18.23
N GLY A 211 -23.35 9.79 17.71
CA GLY A 211 -23.37 11.08 17.03
C GLY A 211 -23.21 12.26 17.98
N ALA A 212 -23.70 12.12 19.22
CA ALA A 212 -23.54 13.11 20.28
C ALA A 212 -22.12 13.16 20.87
N MET A 213 -21.29 12.14 20.59
CA MET A 213 -19.95 11.97 21.15
C MET A 213 -19.10 13.27 21.18
N PRO A 214 -19.04 14.11 20.13
CA PRO A 214 -18.17 15.30 20.12
C PRO A 214 -18.39 16.26 21.29
N PHE A 215 -19.63 16.41 21.75
CA PHE A 215 -19.99 17.32 22.85
C PHE A 215 -20.35 16.56 24.14
N ALA A 216 -20.97 15.38 24.03
CA ALA A 216 -21.37 14.57 25.19
C ALA A 216 -20.16 14.09 26.00
N GLN A 217 -19.02 13.78 25.36
CA GLN A 217 -17.80 13.37 26.06
C GLN A 217 -17.26 14.44 27.03
N HIS A 218 -17.64 15.70 26.82
CA HIS A 218 -17.18 16.85 27.60
C HIS A 218 -18.21 17.32 28.64
N HIS A 219 -19.35 16.61 28.75
CA HIS A 219 -20.49 17.06 29.56
C HIS A 219 -21.02 18.45 29.12
N TYR A 220 -20.82 18.81 27.85
CA TYR A 220 -21.40 20.02 27.24
C TYR A 220 -22.94 19.89 27.22
N PRO A 221 -23.70 20.96 27.49
CA PRO A 221 -23.27 22.35 27.71
C PRO A 221 -22.97 22.73 29.17
N PHE A 222 -22.95 21.76 30.08
CA PHE A 222 -22.81 22.04 31.52
C PHE A 222 -21.37 22.36 31.92
N GLU A 223 -20.40 21.69 31.31
CA GLU A 223 -18.97 21.81 31.60
C GLU A 223 -18.14 21.85 30.31
N ASN A 224 -16.85 22.20 30.44
CA ASN A 224 -15.82 22.07 29.40
C ASN A 224 -16.14 22.74 28.05
N LYS A 225 -16.94 23.81 28.07
CA LYS A 225 -17.33 24.55 26.86
C LYS A 225 -16.13 25.00 26.03
N ASP A 226 -15.14 25.64 26.64
CA ASP A 226 -13.95 26.13 25.93
C ASP A 226 -13.13 24.99 25.33
N LEU A 227 -13.08 23.82 25.99
CA LEU A 227 -12.39 22.64 25.48
C LEU A 227 -13.11 22.06 24.25
N PHE A 228 -14.43 21.94 24.32
CA PHE A 228 -15.25 21.53 23.18
C PHE A 228 -15.07 22.49 21.99
N GLU A 229 -15.18 23.80 22.22
CA GLU A 229 -15.06 24.81 21.16
C GLU A 229 -13.65 24.85 20.53
N GLN A 230 -12.60 24.47 21.27
CA GLN A 230 -11.23 24.34 20.74
C GLN A 230 -11.04 23.08 19.89
N GLN A 231 -11.72 21.97 20.22
CA GLN A 231 -11.56 20.69 19.55
C GLN A 231 -12.56 20.45 18.41
N PHE A 232 -13.65 21.22 18.38
CA PHE A 232 -14.71 21.11 17.39
C PHE A 232 -14.60 22.19 16.29
N PRO A 233 -14.60 21.83 15.00
CA PRO A 233 -14.75 20.48 14.45
C PRO A 233 -13.46 19.67 14.52
N ALA A 234 -13.61 18.34 14.54
CA ALA A 234 -12.48 17.42 14.53
C ALA A 234 -11.65 17.57 13.25
N LYS A 235 -10.32 17.60 13.37
CA LYS A 235 -9.45 17.75 12.20
C LYS A 235 -9.40 16.52 11.31
N PHE A 236 -9.60 15.33 11.87
CA PHE A 236 -9.49 14.07 11.15
C PHE A 236 -10.31 12.97 11.83
N ILE A 237 -11.01 12.16 11.02
CA ILE A 237 -11.55 10.85 11.44
C ILE A 237 -11.30 9.81 10.33
N SER A 238 -11.29 8.52 10.70
CA SER A 238 -11.13 7.42 9.76
C SER A 238 -11.92 6.21 10.20
N GLU A 239 -12.87 5.76 9.38
CA GLU A 239 -13.64 4.55 9.62
C GLU A 239 -14.01 3.87 8.29
N ALA A 240 -14.55 2.66 8.36
CA ALA A 240 -14.93 1.90 7.18
C ALA A 240 -16.17 2.46 6.45
N VAL A 241 -16.30 2.08 5.17
CA VAL A 241 -17.31 2.59 4.23
C VAL A 241 -18.78 2.41 4.69
N ASP A 242 -19.05 1.46 5.56
CA ASP A 242 -20.34 1.24 6.19
C ASP A 242 -20.76 2.40 7.10
N GLN A 243 -19.82 3.18 7.65
CA GLN A 243 -20.12 4.35 8.48
C GLN A 243 -20.78 5.50 7.72
N THR A 244 -20.80 5.47 6.38
CA THR A 244 -21.64 6.38 5.55
C THR A 244 -23.15 6.26 5.80
N ARG A 245 -23.57 5.22 6.55
CA ARG A 245 -24.96 5.01 7.00
C ARG A 245 -25.07 4.88 8.52
N GLY A 246 -23.98 5.12 9.24
CA GLY A 246 -23.88 5.00 10.69
C GLY A 246 -23.28 6.28 11.26
N TRP A 247 -22.07 6.17 11.82
CA TRP A 247 -21.46 7.23 12.61
C TRP A 247 -21.19 8.53 11.84
N PHE A 248 -20.74 8.45 10.58
CA PHE A 248 -20.50 9.67 9.78
C PHE A 248 -21.79 10.47 9.60
N TYR A 249 -22.92 9.78 9.43
CA TYR A 249 -24.22 10.42 9.33
C TYR A 249 -24.64 11.02 10.66
N SER A 250 -24.67 10.23 11.75
CA SER A 250 -25.21 10.73 13.01
C SER A 250 -24.43 11.94 13.52
N LEU A 251 -23.10 11.91 13.41
CA LEU A 251 -22.24 13.07 13.64
C LEU A 251 -22.70 14.29 12.80
N MET A 252 -22.86 14.12 11.48
CA MET A 252 -23.23 15.21 10.57
C MET A 252 -24.62 15.76 10.88
N ALA A 253 -25.58 14.87 11.17
CA ALA A 253 -26.96 15.20 11.48
C ALA A 253 -27.07 16.04 12.74
N GLU A 254 -26.55 15.54 13.86
CA GLU A 254 -26.61 16.23 15.15
C GLU A 254 -25.82 17.52 15.13
N SER A 255 -24.64 17.52 14.51
CA SER A 255 -23.80 18.71 14.38
C SER A 255 -24.48 19.81 13.56
N THR A 256 -25.16 19.45 12.47
CA THR A 256 -25.91 20.41 11.66
C THR A 256 -27.12 20.95 12.43
N LEU A 257 -27.86 20.09 13.13
CA LEU A 257 -29.04 20.49 13.91
C LEU A 257 -28.69 21.41 15.08
N LEU A 258 -27.58 21.14 15.78
CA LEU A 258 -27.22 21.83 17.02
C LEU A 258 -26.29 23.02 16.80
N PHE A 259 -25.41 22.95 15.79
CA PHE A 259 -24.33 23.92 15.60
C PHE A 259 -24.23 24.49 14.18
N ASP A 260 -25.04 24.01 13.24
CA ASP A 260 -25.00 24.39 11.81
C ASP A 260 -23.58 24.34 11.22
N LYS A 261 -22.85 23.25 11.52
CA LYS A 261 -21.47 23.04 11.07
C LYS A 261 -21.20 21.57 10.80
N ALA A 262 -20.27 21.28 9.89
CA ALA A 262 -19.71 19.93 9.76
C ALA A 262 -18.94 19.54 11.03
N PRO A 263 -19.07 18.29 11.52
CA PRO A 263 -18.41 17.83 12.75
C PRO A 263 -16.93 17.49 12.56
N TYR A 264 -16.47 17.34 11.33
CA TYR A 264 -15.12 16.95 10.96
C TYR A 264 -14.65 17.68 9.69
N GLU A 265 -13.34 17.89 9.56
CA GLU A 265 -12.71 18.54 8.39
C GLU A 265 -12.19 17.52 7.35
N ASN A 266 -11.56 16.43 7.79
CA ASN A 266 -11.00 15.40 6.91
C ASN A 266 -11.51 14.00 7.28
N VAL A 267 -11.92 13.21 6.28
CA VAL A 267 -12.44 11.85 6.49
C VAL A 267 -11.75 10.87 5.54
N ILE A 268 -11.01 9.91 6.09
CA ILE A 268 -10.57 8.73 5.33
C ILE A 268 -11.62 7.63 5.48
N VAL A 269 -12.13 7.14 4.35
CA VAL A 269 -13.12 6.08 4.32
C VAL A 269 -12.46 4.77 3.92
N LEU A 270 -12.31 3.85 4.87
CA LEU A 270 -11.60 2.59 4.66
C LEU A 270 -12.42 1.57 3.87
N GLY A 271 -11.72 0.83 3.01
CA GLY A 271 -12.23 -0.38 2.38
C GLY A 271 -12.30 -1.53 3.39
N HIS A 272 -13.09 -2.55 3.09
CA HIS A 272 -13.14 -3.75 3.94
C HIS A 272 -11.90 -4.63 3.74
N VAL A 273 -11.41 -5.22 4.83
CA VAL A 273 -10.42 -6.30 4.77
C VAL A 273 -11.10 -7.59 4.32
N GLN A 274 -10.47 -8.27 3.37
CA GLN A 274 -10.91 -9.51 2.74
C GLN A 274 -9.85 -10.60 2.93
N ASP A 275 -10.24 -11.86 2.78
CA ASP A 275 -9.29 -12.96 2.73
C ASP A 275 -8.40 -12.91 1.47
N GLU A 276 -7.45 -13.85 1.35
CA GLU A 276 -6.51 -13.94 0.22
C GLU A 276 -7.21 -14.06 -1.15
N ASN A 277 -8.45 -14.58 -1.17
CA ASN A 277 -9.25 -14.80 -2.36
C ASN A 277 -10.26 -13.65 -2.63
N GLY A 278 -10.24 -12.59 -1.82
CA GLY A 278 -11.14 -11.45 -1.94
C GLY A 278 -12.55 -11.69 -1.37
N GLN A 279 -12.74 -12.72 -0.55
CA GLN A 279 -14.02 -12.98 0.10
C GLN A 279 -14.11 -12.24 1.44
N LYS A 280 -15.33 -11.85 1.82
CA LYS A 280 -15.60 -11.32 3.15
C LYS A 280 -15.23 -12.38 4.20
N MET A 281 -14.40 -11.99 5.17
CA MET A 281 -14.03 -12.84 6.28
C MET A 281 -15.24 -13.14 7.18
N SER A 282 -15.46 -14.40 7.54
CA SER A 282 -16.43 -14.78 8.56
C SER A 282 -15.98 -16.02 9.34
N LYS A 283 -16.31 -16.06 10.63
CA LYS A 283 -16.05 -17.23 11.48
C LYS A 283 -16.72 -18.50 10.94
N SER A 284 -17.92 -18.36 10.36
CA SER A 284 -18.68 -19.47 9.77
C SER A 284 -18.03 -20.06 8.51
N LYS A 285 -17.27 -19.27 7.74
CA LYS A 285 -16.55 -19.73 6.55
C LYS A 285 -15.15 -20.28 6.86
N GLY A 286 -14.66 -20.11 8.08
CA GLY A 286 -13.33 -20.54 8.49
C GLY A 286 -12.17 -19.76 7.84
N ASN A 287 -12.46 -18.64 7.17
CA ASN A 287 -11.48 -17.79 6.48
C ASN A 287 -11.13 -16.51 7.26
N ALA A 288 -11.61 -16.39 8.51
CA ALA A 288 -11.31 -15.25 9.36
C ALA A 288 -9.87 -15.36 9.89
N VAL A 289 -9.10 -14.28 9.72
CA VAL A 289 -7.78 -14.14 10.36
C VAL A 289 -7.98 -13.46 11.70
N ASP A 290 -7.49 -14.07 12.78
CA ASP A 290 -7.48 -13.43 14.09
C ASP A 290 -6.37 -12.36 14.13
N PRO A 291 -6.68 -11.09 14.45
CA PRO A 291 -5.68 -10.03 14.53
C PRO A 291 -4.54 -10.33 15.52
N PHE A 292 -4.81 -11.01 16.64
CA PHE A 292 -3.79 -11.31 17.64
C PHE A 292 -2.83 -12.41 17.20
N ASP A 293 -3.32 -13.39 16.45
CA ASP A 293 -2.46 -14.40 15.84
C ASP A 293 -1.54 -13.77 14.80
N ALA A 294 -2.07 -12.89 13.94
CA ALA A 294 -1.27 -12.16 12.96
C ALA A 294 -0.22 -11.26 13.64
N LEU A 295 -0.59 -10.52 14.69
CA LEU A 295 0.34 -9.67 15.45
C LEU A 295 1.46 -10.48 16.11
N LYS A 296 1.14 -11.66 16.63
CA LYS A 296 2.11 -12.56 17.23
C LYS A 296 3.08 -13.16 16.20
N GLU A 297 2.60 -13.46 15.00
CA GLU A 297 3.40 -14.08 13.94
C GLU A 297 4.32 -13.06 13.24
N TYR A 298 3.79 -11.89 12.86
CA TYR A 298 4.51 -10.92 12.02
C TYR A 298 5.03 -9.69 12.77
N GLY A 299 4.47 -9.38 13.94
CA GLY A 299 4.74 -8.14 14.65
C GLY A 299 3.88 -6.96 14.16
N ALA A 300 3.75 -5.95 15.00
CA ALA A 300 2.90 -4.79 14.73
C ALA A 300 3.39 -3.95 13.53
N ASP A 301 4.69 -3.68 13.45
CA ASP A 301 5.24 -2.85 12.37
C ASP A 301 5.06 -3.49 10.99
N ALA A 302 5.23 -4.81 10.87
CA ALA A 302 5.02 -5.52 9.60
C ALA A 302 3.56 -5.41 9.13
N ILE A 303 2.59 -5.55 10.04
CA ILE A 303 1.16 -5.41 9.73
C ILE A 303 0.81 -3.97 9.37
N ARG A 304 1.30 -2.99 10.13
CA ARG A 304 1.08 -1.57 9.83
C ARG A 304 1.66 -1.22 8.46
N TRP A 305 2.91 -1.58 8.23
CA TRP A 305 3.59 -1.35 6.95
C TRP A 305 2.83 -1.96 5.78
N TYR A 306 2.35 -3.20 5.92
CA TYR A 306 1.52 -3.86 4.92
C TYR A 306 0.30 -3.00 4.53
N PHE A 307 -0.45 -2.49 5.50
CA PHE A 307 -1.64 -1.68 5.20
C PHE A 307 -1.31 -0.34 4.54
N TYR A 308 -0.12 0.21 4.79
CA TYR A 308 0.30 1.47 4.16
C TYR A 308 0.81 1.27 2.74
N ILE A 309 1.65 0.27 2.49
CA ILE A 309 2.34 0.11 1.19
C ILE A 309 1.49 -0.62 0.14
N ASN A 310 0.63 -1.55 0.57
CA ASN A 310 0.01 -2.52 -0.34
C ASN A 310 -1.04 -1.91 -1.27
N SER A 311 -1.91 -1.04 -0.75
CA SER A 311 -3.01 -0.45 -1.51
C SER A 311 -3.51 0.83 -0.87
N ALA A 312 -4.19 1.67 -1.66
CA ALA A 312 -4.92 2.80 -1.10
C ALA A 312 -5.92 2.36 -0.01
N PRO A 313 -6.06 3.11 1.10
CA PRO A 313 -6.86 2.69 2.26
C PRO A 313 -8.35 2.41 1.97
N TRP A 314 -8.90 3.06 0.94
CA TRP A 314 -10.32 2.95 0.57
C TRP A 314 -10.65 1.79 -0.36
N LEU A 315 -9.65 1.08 -0.85
CA LEU A 315 -9.85 -0.13 -1.66
C LEU A 315 -9.98 -1.35 -0.75
N PRO A 316 -10.81 -2.35 -1.11
CA PRO A 316 -10.82 -3.63 -0.41
C PRO A 316 -9.42 -4.26 -0.41
N ASN A 317 -8.93 -4.62 0.77
CA ASN A 317 -7.57 -5.10 0.95
C ASN A 317 -7.56 -6.61 1.23
N ARG A 318 -6.79 -7.39 0.46
CA ARG A 318 -6.71 -8.86 0.55
C ARG A 318 -5.60 -9.29 1.50
N PHE A 319 -5.92 -9.40 2.77
CA PHE A 319 -4.95 -9.71 3.80
C PHE A 319 -4.51 -11.18 3.74
N HIS A 320 -3.21 -11.42 3.63
CA HIS A 320 -2.60 -12.75 3.72
C HIS A 320 -1.11 -12.67 4.07
N GLY A 321 -0.62 -13.68 4.80
CA GLY A 321 0.72 -13.66 5.41
C GLY A 321 1.88 -13.48 4.43
N LYS A 322 1.77 -13.99 3.20
CA LYS A 322 2.83 -13.81 2.18
C LYS A 322 3.05 -12.34 1.81
N ALA A 323 1.98 -11.57 1.64
CA ALA A 323 2.11 -10.15 1.31
C ALA A 323 2.65 -9.33 2.49
N VAL A 324 2.31 -9.70 3.73
CA VAL A 324 2.92 -9.10 4.93
C VAL A 324 4.43 -9.35 4.97
N MET A 325 4.85 -10.59 4.77
CA MET A 325 6.28 -10.95 4.74
C MET A 325 7.03 -10.30 3.58
N GLU A 326 6.40 -10.11 2.42
CA GLU A 326 7.03 -9.43 1.29
C GLU A 326 7.31 -7.96 1.60
N GLY A 327 6.32 -7.23 2.10
CA GLY A 327 6.48 -5.84 2.51
C GLY A 327 7.50 -5.68 3.64
N GLN A 328 7.48 -6.59 4.62
CA GLN A 328 8.47 -6.63 5.70
C GLN A 328 9.90 -6.83 5.17
N ARG A 329 10.12 -7.73 4.22
CA ARG A 329 11.47 -8.01 3.70
C ARG A 329 12.04 -6.84 2.91
N LYS A 330 11.22 -6.17 2.11
CA LYS A 330 11.64 -5.06 1.23
C LYS A 330 12.09 -3.83 2.02
N PHE A 331 11.26 -3.38 2.97
CA PHE A 331 11.58 -2.18 3.76
C PHE A 331 12.27 -2.50 5.08
N LEU A 332 11.55 -3.17 6.00
CA LEU A 332 11.99 -3.39 7.37
C LEU A 332 13.29 -4.21 7.43
N GLY A 333 13.38 -5.26 6.60
CA GLY A 333 14.60 -6.06 6.49
C GLY A 333 15.79 -5.26 5.97
N THR A 334 15.59 -4.43 4.94
CA THR A 334 16.64 -3.61 4.34
C THR A 334 17.11 -2.50 5.28
N LEU A 335 16.18 -1.84 5.98
CA LEU A 335 16.50 -0.86 7.02
C LEU A 335 17.31 -1.50 8.15
N TRP A 336 16.85 -2.63 8.67
CA TRP A 336 17.54 -3.34 9.75
C TRP A 336 18.95 -3.80 9.35
N ASN A 337 19.12 -4.33 8.14
CA ASN A 337 20.43 -4.73 7.63
C ASN A 337 21.38 -3.53 7.48
N THR A 338 20.86 -2.38 7.05
CA THR A 338 21.63 -1.14 6.91
C THR A 338 22.04 -0.59 8.27
N TYR A 339 21.14 -0.63 9.25
CA TYR A 339 21.43 -0.32 10.65
C TYR A 339 22.47 -1.28 11.26
N ALA A 340 22.30 -2.59 11.08
CA ALA A 340 23.22 -3.60 11.60
C ALA A 340 24.62 -3.47 10.98
N PHE A 341 24.69 -3.11 9.69
CA PHE A 341 25.95 -2.74 9.05
C PHE A 341 26.60 -1.55 9.77
N TYR A 342 25.86 -0.44 9.97
CA TYR A 342 26.41 0.73 10.66
C TYR A 342 26.94 0.39 12.05
N VAL A 343 26.15 -0.31 12.88
CA VAL A 343 26.54 -0.69 14.25
C VAL A 343 27.79 -1.54 14.25
N LEU A 344 27.87 -2.56 13.39
CA LEU A 344 29.04 -3.45 13.32
C LEU A 344 30.35 -2.68 13.12
N TYR A 345 30.37 -1.76 12.16
CA TYR A 345 31.59 -1.02 11.84
C TYR A 345 31.85 0.10 12.86
N ALA A 346 30.81 0.79 13.33
CA ALA A 346 30.93 1.81 14.36
C ALA A 346 31.49 1.23 15.67
N ASP A 347 31.06 0.02 16.07
CA ASP A 347 31.60 -0.67 17.24
C ASP A 347 33.08 -1.06 17.07
N ILE A 348 33.47 -1.52 15.87
CA ILE A 348 34.87 -1.88 15.56
C ILE A 348 35.79 -0.65 15.65
N ASP A 349 35.34 0.50 15.16
CA ASP A 349 36.11 1.74 15.14
C ASP A 349 35.91 2.61 16.40
N GLU A 350 35.10 2.17 17.36
CA GLU A 350 34.67 2.95 18.53
C GLU A 350 34.13 4.35 18.13
N PHE A 351 33.36 4.40 17.04
CA PHE A 351 32.88 5.63 16.44
C PHE A 351 31.80 6.30 17.30
N ASP A 352 31.97 7.59 17.55
CA ASP A 352 31.03 8.41 18.31
C ASP A 352 30.57 9.59 17.44
N PRO A 353 29.32 9.58 16.91
CA PRO A 353 28.82 10.62 16.02
C PRO A 353 28.77 12.01 16.66
N THR A 354 28.72 12.12 18.00
CA THR A 354 28.65 13.41 18.69
C THR A 354 29.96 14.20 18.66
N LYS A 355 31.07 13.54 18.30
CA LYS A 355 32.40 14.15 18.21
C LYS A 355 32.72 14.76 16.85
N TYR A 356 31.85 14.55 15.86
CA TYR A 356 32.08 14.94 14.47
C TYR A 356 30.92 15.78 13.94
N SER A 357 31.14 16.42 12.78
CA SER A 357 30.13 17.19 12.08
C SER A 357 30.25 16.95 10.58
N LEU A 358 29.12 17.07 9.88
CA LEU A 358 29.09 17.01 8.42
C LEU A 358 29.51 18.37 7.85
N ASP A 359 30.59 18.37 7.06
CA ASP A 359 31.03 19.51 6.28
C ASP A 359 30.76 19.23 4.80
N TYR A 360 29.69 19.83 4.27
CA TYR A 360 29.17 19.53 2.93
C TYR A 360 30.22 19.68 1.83
N ASP A 361 31.10 20.67 1.93
CA ASP A 361 32.12 20.94 0.89
C ASP A 361 33.19 19.85 0.82
N LYS A 362 33.36 19.07 1.89
CA LYS A 362 34.32 17.95 1.98
C LYS A 362 33.69 16.59 1.69
N LEU A 363 32.40 16.53 1.43
CA LEU A 363 31.68 15.30 1.15
C LEU A 363 32.00 14.78 -0.26
N SER A 364 32.10 13.45 -0.38
CA SER A 364 32.16 12.81 -1.68
C SER A 364 30.83 13.00 -2.44
N VAL A 365 30.84 12.77 -3.75
CA VAL A 365 29.61 12.86 -4.57
C VAL A 365 28.56 11.86 -4.09
N MET A 366 28.96 10.65 -3.66
CA MET A 366 28.04 9.66 -3.10
C MET A 366 27.41 10.11 -1.79
N ASP A 367 28.17 10.78 -0.91
CA ASP A 367 27.63 11.31 0.35
C ASP A 367 26.62 12.43 0.08
N LYS A 368 26.95 13.35 -0.82
CA LYS A 368 26.06 14.44 -1.25
C LYS A 368 24.77 13.89 -1.86
N TRP A 369 24.87 12.86 -2.69
CA TRP A 369 23.72 12.19 -3.29
C TRP A 369 22.82 11.55 -2.23
N ALA A 370 23.39 10.82 -1.27
CA ALA A 370 22.62 10.20 -0.19
C ALA A 370 21.88 11.23 0.68
N LEU A 371 22.54 12.35 1.03
CA LEU A 371 21.91 13.45 1.79
C LEU A 371 20.86 14.20 0.97
N SER A 372 21.06 14.35 -0.35
CA SER A 372 20.06 14.91 -1.25
C SER A 372 18.80 14.04 -1.28
N LYS A 373 18.95 12.73 -1.57
CA LYS A 373 17.84 11.77 -1.60
C LYS A 373 17.13 11.66 -0.25
N MET A 374 17.85 11.79 0.86
CA MET A 374 17.27 11.85 2.20
C MET A 374 16.33 13.05 2.36
N ASN A 375 16.75 14.26 1.96
CA ASN A 375 15.91 15.45 2.04
C ASN A 375 14.71 15.37 1.07
N THR A 376 14.93 14.84 -0.14
CA THR A 376 13.85 14.54 -1.09
C THR A 376 12.83 13.56 -0.52
N MET A 377 13.28 12.50 0.17
CA MET A 377 12.42 11.56 0.89
C MET A 377 11.63 12.24 2.00
N VAL A 378 12.28 13.04 2.86
CA VAL A 378 11.58 13.75 3.95
C VAL A 378 10.50 14.67 3.38
N LYS A 379 10.84 15.42 2.33
CA LYS A 379 9.88 16.30 1.63
C LYS A 379 8.69 15.51 1.08
N ALA A 380 8.96 14.41 0.41
CA ALA A 380 7.90 13.56 -0.15
C ALA A 380 7.03 12.96 0.96
N VAL A 381 7.60 12.48 2.07
CA VAL A 381 6.83 11.93 3.19
C VAL A 381 5.95 12.99 3.83
N ASP A 382 6.49 14.17 4.13
CA ASP A 382 5.75 15.28 4.74
C ASP A 382 4.60 15.75 3.84
N GLU A 383 4.87 16.01 2.56
CA GLU A 383 3.86 16.40 1.58
C GLU A 383 2.79 15.32 1.36
N ASN A 384 3.14 14.04 1.43
CA ASN A 384 2.19 12.96 1.24
C ASN A 384 1.33 12.77 2.50
N LEU A 385 1.91 12.73 3.70
CA LEU A 385 1.16 12.61 4.94
C LEU A 385 0.28 13.83 5.21
N GLY A 386 0.78 15.04 4.95
CA GLY A 386 0.00 16.29 5.05
C GLY A 386 -1.20 16.34 4.10
N ASN A 387 -1.19 15.53 3.03
CA ASN A 387 -2.31 15.35 2.09
C ASN A 387 -2.96 13.97 2.18
N TYR A 388 -2.72 13.20 3.25
CA TYR A 388 -3.29 11.87 3.49
C TYR A 388 -3.02 10.82 2.37
N ARG A 389 -1.95 11.00 1.59
CA ARG A 389 -1.46 10.08 0.55
C ARG A 389 -0.55 9.02 1.17
N ILE A 390 -1.15 8.14 1.97
CA ILE A 390 -0.41 7.20 2.82
C ILE A 390 0.48 6.21 2.03
N PRO A 391 0.02 5.57 0.94
CA PRO A 391 0.88 4.67 0.17
C PRO A 391 2.05 5.38 -0.50
N GLU A 392 1.88 6.62 -0.95
CA GLU A 392 2.93 7.41 -1.56
C GLU A 392 4.02 7.77 -0.54
N ALA A 393 3.64 8.13 0.69
CA ALA A 393 4.59 8.32 1.79
C ALA A 393 5.37 7.03 2.10
N ALA A 394 4.69 5.87 2.14
CA ALA A 394 5.33 4.58 2.36
C ALA A 394 6.33 4.24 1.24
N ARG A 395 5.99 4.52 -0.03
CA ARG A 395 6.88 4.29 -1.18
C ARG A 395 8.13 5.16 -1.13
N ALA A 396 7.99 6.45 -0.78
CA ALA A 396 9.14 7.34 -0.65
C ALA A 396 10.17 6.84 0.39
N LEU A 397 9.69 6.28 1.50
CA LEU A 397 10.52 5.62 2.50
C LEU A 397 11.17 4.33 1.97
N ASP A 398 10.38 3.47 1.31
CA ASP A 398 10.86 2.20 0.73
C ASP A 398 11.97 2.43 -0.30
N GLU A 399 11.75 3.35 -1.24
CA GLU A 399 12.70 3.72 -2.29
C GLU A 399 14.00 4.28 -1.70
N PHE A 400 13.92 5.20 -0.73
CA PHE A 400 15.11 5.76 -0.11
C PHE A 400 15.93 4.72 0.67
N VAL A 401 15.27 3.81 1.41
CA VAL A 401 15.97 2.76 2.14
C VAL A 401 16.63 1.77 1.18
N ASP A 402 15.99 1.47 0.04
CA ASP A 402 16.61 0.67 -1.01
C ASP A 402 17.86 1.37 -1.58
N ASP A 403 17.75 2.67 -1.91
CA ASP A 403 18.87 3.49 -2.40
C ASP A 403 20.04 3.54 -1.41
N LEU A 404 19.73 3.76 -0.13
CA LEU A 404 20.72 3.81 0.93
C LEU A 404 21.46 2.47 1.07
N SER A 405 20.74 1.35 0.98
CA SER A 405 21.32 0.02 1.17
C SER A 405 22.05 -0.49 -0.09
N ASN A 406 21.35 -0.56 -1.21
CA ASN A 406 21.81 -1.21 -2.43
C ASN A 406 22.82 -0.38 -3.22
N TRP A 407 22.84 0.94 -3.04
CA TRP A 407 23.75 1.82 -3.75
C TRP A 407 24.75 2.49 -2.83
N TYR A 408 24.30 3.26 -1.84
CA TYR A 408 25.24 3.99 -0.99
C TYR A 408 26.11 3.05 -0.14
N VAL A 409 25.51 2.20 0.71
CA VAL A 409 26.26 1.28 1.58
C VAL A 409 27.10 0.30 0.77
N ARG A 410 26.53 -0.30 -0.28
CA ARG A 410 27.25 -1.28 -1.11
C ARG A 410 28.49 -0.68 -1.77
N ARG A 411 28.40 0.53 -2.35
CA ARG A 411 29.54 1.18 -3.03
C ARG A 411 30.52 1.84 -2.06
N CYS A 412 30.05 2.30 -0.90
CA CYS A 412 30.90 2.96 0.09
C CYS A 412 31.52 1.99 1.10
N ARG A 413 31.24 0.68 1.01
CA ARG A 413 31.67 -0.31 2.01
C ARG A 413 33.16 -0.26 2.33
N ASP A 414 34.02 -0.07 1.33
CA ASP A 414 35.47 -0.06 1.51
C ASP A 414 35.95 1.13 2.36
N ARG A 415 35.19 2.24 2.36
CA ARG A 415 35.47 3.42 3.19
C ARG A 415 35.34 3.08 4.68
N PHE A 416 34.39 2.23 5.04
CA PHE A 416 34.22 1.74 6.42
C PHE A 416 35.31 0.73 6.83
N TRP A 417 35.99 0.07 5.88
CA TRP A 417 37.13 -0.81 6.14
C TRP A 417 38.49 -0.10 6.17
N ALA A 418 38.55 1.16 5.74
CA ALA A 418 39.81 1.91 5.70
C ALA A 418 40.47 1.95 7.08
N LYS A 419 41.80 1.85 7.13
CA LYS A 419 42.55 1.85 8.38
C LYS A 419 42.59 3.25 8.97
N GLY A 420 42.30 3.35 10.27
CA GLY A 420 42.27 4.63 10.98
C GLY A 420 40.98 5.42 10.74
N MET A 421 40.95 6.66 11.24
CA MET A 421 39.78 7.56 11.18
C MET A 421 40.09 8.78 10.30
N GLU A 422 40.37 8.52 9.02
CA GLU A 422 40.56 9.58 8.03
C GLU A 422 39.26 10.34 7.78
N GLN A 423 39.35 11.58 7.29
CA GLN A 423 38.18 12.44 7.09
C GLN A 423 37.13 11.81 6.18
N ASP A 424 37.53 11.08 5.14
CA ASP A 424 36.60 10.40 4.24
C ASP A 424 35.78 9.31 4.96
N LYS A 425 36.43 8.53 5.84
CA LYS A 425 35.74 7.52 6.66
C LYS A 425 34.78 8.16 7.66
N ILE A 426 35.20 9.26 8.30
CA ILE A 426 34.33 10.05 9.19
C ILE A 426 33.11 10.55 8.42
N ASN A 427 33.30 11.08 7.21
CA ASN A 427 32.20 11.55 6.36
C ASN A 427 31.23 10.42 6.01
N ALA A 428 31.74 9.22 5.69
CA ALA A 428 30.93 8.05 5.39
C ALA A 428 30.05 7.64 6.59
N TYR A 429 30.63 7.59 7.80
CA TYR A 429 29.90 7.30 9.04
C TYR A 429 28.86 8.37 9.34
N MET A 430 29.24 9.64 9.32
CA MET A 430 28.33 10.74 9.64
C MET A 430 27.16 10.79 8.65
N THR A 431 27.41 10.56 7.36
CA THR A 431 26.36 10.53 6.34
C THR A 431 25.39 9.38 6.59
N LEU A 432 25.89 8.17 6.85
CA LEU A 432 25.04 7.01 7.12
C LEU A 432 24.26 7.14 8.43
N TYR A 433 24.90 7.69 9.48
CA TYR A 433 24.26 8.01 10.75
C TYR A 433 23.11 9.00 10.57
N THR A 434 23.36 10.13 9.90
CA THR A 434 22.36 11.15 9.63
C THR A 434 21.20 10.59 8.81
N ALA A 435 21.48 9.79 7.77
CA ALA A 435 20.45 9.12 6.97
C ALA A 435 19.60 8.16 7.80
N LEU A 436 20.21 7.28 8.61
CA LEU A 436 19.52 6.31 9.46
C LEU A 436 18.63 6.99 10.51
N VAL A 437 19.14 8.00 11.21
CA VAL A 437 18.35 8.73 12.23
C VAL A 437 17.20 9.47 11.57
N THR A 438 17.43 10.13 10.42
CA THR A 438 16.39 10.91 9.73
C THR A 438 15.29 10.02 9.17
N VAL A 439 15.63 8.90 8.51
CA VAL A 439 14.61 7.96 8.02
C VAL A 439 13.83 7.32 9.16
N CYS A 440 14.47 7.05 10.31
CA CYS A 440 13.75 6.56 11.49
C CYS A 440 12.74 7.58 12.00
N LYS A 441 13.12 8.87 12.08
CA LYS A 441 12.18 9.92 12.50
C LYS A 441 11.01 10.08 11.52
N ALA A 442 11.29 10.06 10.21
CA ALA A 442 10.25 10.13 9.18
C ALA A 442 9.31 8.91 9.19
N ALA A 443 9.86 7.72 9.49
CA ALA A 443 9.11 6.47 9.50
C ALA A 443 8.39 6.18 10.84
N ALA A 444 8.71 6.88 11.93
CA ALA A 444 8.17 6.63 13.27
C ALA A 444 6.63 6.62 13.36
N PRO A 445 5.87 7.50 12.64
CA PRO A 445 4.41 7.43 12.63
C PRO A 445 3.85 6.12 12.05
N MET A 446 4.64 5.46 11.19
CA MET A 446 4.23 4.26 10.44
C MET A 446 4.75 2.97 11.09
N ILE A 447 6.00 2.95 11.55
CA ILE A 447 6.70 1.79 12.13
C ILE A 447 7.34 2.13 13.49
N PRO A 448 6.53 2.40 14.52
CA PRO A 448 7.00 3.02 15.77
C PRO A 448 7.92 2.14 16.61
N PHE A 449 7.91 0.81 16.45
CA PHE A 449 8.68 -0.07 17.34
C PHE A 449 10.12 -0.24 16.86
N MET A 450 10.33 -0.54 15.58
CA MET A 450 11.65 -0.67 14.99
C MET A 450 12.42 0.67 15.01
N THR A 451 11.73 1.77 14.71
CA THR A 451 12.35 3.11 14.74
C THR A 451 12.76 3.52 16.16
N GLU A 452 11.94 3.19 17.17
CA GLU A 452 12.30 3.38 18.57
C GLU A 452 13.54 2.56 18.94
N GLU A 453 13.60 1.27 18.58
CA GLU A 453 14.74 0.41 18.89
C GLU A 453 16.05 0.93 18.26
N ILE A 454 16.00 1.33 16.98
CA ILE A 454 17.16 1.92 16.29
C ILE A 454 17.56 3.24 16.95
N TYR A 455 16.60 4.10 17.29
CA TYR A 455 16.88 5.40 17.92
C TYR A 455 17.48 5.27 19.32
N GLN A 456 16.96 4.35 20.14
CA GLN A 456 17.55 4.06 21.45
C GLN A 456 19.02 3.67 21.33
N ASN A 457 19.35 2.84 20.34
CA ASN A 457 20.72 2.41 20.15
C ASN A 457 21.62 3.49 19.53
N LEU A 458 21.21 4.12 18.43
CA LEU A 458 22.07 5.05 17.70
C LEU A 458 22.17 6.42 18.36
N VAL A 459 21.13 6.88 19.04
CA VAL A 459 21.05 8.24 19.58
C VAL A 459 21.14 8.23 21.10
N VAL A 460 20.18 7.63 21.81
CA VAL A 460 20.08 7.75 23.28
C VAL A 460 21.25 7.08 24.01
N ASN A 461 21.81 6.00 23.46
CA ASN A 461 23.00 5.36 24.03
C ASN A 461 24.24 6.26 23.98
N VAL A 462 24.37 7.08 22.93
CA VAL A 462 25.53 7.94 22.69
C VAL A 462 25.34 9.34 23.29
N ASP A 463 24.18 9.95 23.07
CA ASP A 463 23.82 11.28 23.56
C ASP A 463 22.69 11.19 24.61
N LYS A 464 23.06 11.38 25.88
CA LYS A 464 22.11 11.39 27.01
C LYS A 464 21.27 12.66 27.11
N THR A 465 21.53 13.67 26.28
CA THR A 465 20.75 14.91 26.23
C THR A 465 19.67 14.89 25.16
N ALA A 466 19.70 13.92 24.24
CA ALA A 466 18.66 13.70 23.25
C ALA A 466 17.31 13.31 23.90
N PRO A 467 16.17 13.56 23.24
CA PRO A 467 14.87 13.09 23.71
C PRO A 467 14.89 11.59 24.02
N GLU A 468 14.24 11.18 25.11
CA GLU A 468 14.30 9.80 25.60
C GLU A 468 13.61 8.76 24.71
N SER A 469 12.83 9.20 23.72
CA SER A 469 12.16 8.36 22.73
C SER A 469 12.07 9.10 21.40
N ILE A 470 12.05 8.35 20.30
CA ILE A 470 11.90 8.95 18.96
C ILE A 470 10.55 9.67 18.82
N HIS A 471 9.54 9.22 19.58
CA HIS A 471 8.19 9.79 19.59
C HIS A 471 8.09 11.13 20.33
N LEU A 472 9.20 11.58 20.91
CA LEU A 472 9.36 12.91 21.51
C LEU A 472 10.24 13.83 20.65
N CYS A 473 10.68 13.37 19.48
CA CYS A 473 11.40 14.19 18.51
C CYS A 473 10.42 14.98 17.64
N ASP A 474 10.86 16.14 17.17
CA ASP A 474 10.22 16.81 16.03
C ASP A 474 10.32 15.94 14.77
N PHE A 475 9.31 16.05 13.90
CA PHE A 475 9.37 15.49 12.56
C PHE A 475 10.56 16.12 11.81
N PRO A 476 11.33 15.37 11.00
CA PRO A 476 12.54 15.92 10.37
C PRO A 476 12.18 17.05 9.41
N GLU A 477 12.90 18.18 9.55
CA GLU A 477 12.77 19.31 8.63
C GLU A 477 13.56 19.05 7.35
N VAL A 478 13.02 19.52 6.22
CA VAL A 478 13.68 19.46 4.91
C VAL A 478 14.67 20.62 4.79
N ASP A 479 15.94 20.33 4.51
CA ASP A 479 16.89 21.33 4.03
C ASP A 479 16.88 21.35 2.50
N GLU A 480 16.08 22.24 1.91
CA GLU A 480 15.98 22.37 0.44
C GLU A 480 17.32 22.72 -0.23
N LYS A 481 18.29 23.28 0.50
CA LYS A 481 19.61 23.60 -0.07
C LYS A 481 20.49 22.37 -0.24
N MET A 482 20.17 21.27 0.46
CA MET A 482 20.86 19.99 0.30
C MET A 482 20.24 19.12 -0.80
N ILE A 483 19.12 19.55 -1.39
CA ILE A 483 18.52 18.87 -2.55
C ILE A 483 19.21 19.34 -3.82
N ASP A 484 19.99 18.45 -4.43
CA ASP A 484 20.58 18.62 -5.75
C ASP A 484 19.86 17.71 -6.74
N SER A 485 18.78 18.23 -7.33
CA SER A 485 17.96 17.46 -8.28
C SER A 485 18.74 17.02 -9.52
N THR A 486 19.78 17.75 -9.94
CA THR A 486 20.61 17.35 -11.08
C THR A 486 21.51 16.17 -10.71
N LEU A 487 22.08 16.16 -9.51
CA LEU A 487 22.83 15.02 -8.98
C LEU A 487 21.95 13.77 -8.85
N GLU A 488 20.74 13.93 -8.31
CA GLU A 488 19.77 12.83 -8.20
C GLU A 488 19.38 12.28 -9.57
N GLU A 489 19.00 13.14 -10.52
CA GLU A 489 18.60 12.73 -11.87
C GLU A 489 19.73 12.00 -12.61
N ASN A 490 20.96 12.52 -12.54
CA ASN A 490 22.12 11.87 -13.17
C ASN A 490 22.42 10.50 -12.54
N MET A 491 22.27 10.38 -11.21
CA MET A 491 22.44 9.09 -10.55
C MET A 491 21.34 8.12 -10.97
N ASP A 492 20.07 8.51 -10.91
CA ASP A 492 18.94 7.69 -11.33
C ASP A 492 19.09 7.20 -12.78
N ASN A 493 19.59 8.07 -13.67
CA ASN A 493 19.92 7.72 -15.05
C ASN A 493 21.05 6.69 -15.16
N ALA A 494 22.11 6.82 -14.36
CA ALA A 494 23.16 5.82 -14.27
C ALA A 494 22.64 4.48 -13.74
N LEU A 495 21.78 4.49 -12.71
CA LEU A 495 21.17 3.28 -12.15
C LEU A 495 20.29 2.55 -13.17
N LYS A 496 19.47 3.29 -13.93
CA LYS A 496 18.67 2.73 -15.04
C LYS A 496 19.56 2.09 -16.11
N ALA A 497 20.64 2.75 -16.51
CA ALA A 497 21.61 2.19 -17.45
C ALA A 497 22.25 0.90 -16.90
N ILE A 498 22.57 0.83 -15.61
CA ILE A 498 23.10 -0.38 -14.96
C ILE A 498 22.08 -1.52 -14.97
N VAL A 499 20.81 -1.24 -14.67
CA VAL A 499 19.74 -2.26 -14.70
C VAL A 499 19.58 -2.84 -16.12
N LEU A 500 19.52 -1.98 -17.14
CA LEU A 500 19.43 -2.39 -18.54
C LEU A 500 20.69 -3.15 -19.00
N GLY A 501 21.87 -2.70 -18.59
CA GLY A 501 23.13 -3.40 -18.88
C GLY A 501 23.20 -4.78 -18.22
N ARG A 502 22.72 -4.93 -16.98
CA ARG A 502 22.59 -6.24 -16.31
C ARG A 502 21.60 -7.14 -17.06
N ALA A 503 20.50 -6.60 -17.58
CA ALA A 503 19.57 -7.35 -18.41
C ALA A 503 20.25 -7.88 -19.68
N CYS A 504 21.00 -7.03 -20.39
CA CYS A 504 21.78 -7.42 -21.57
C CYS A 504 22.80 -8.53 -21.25
N ARG A 505 23.47 -8.44 -20.09
CA ARG A 505 24.41 -9.49 -19.63
C ARG A 505 23.74 -10.81 -19.33
N ASN A 506 22.58 -10.77 -18.68
CA ASN A 506 21.82 -11.99 -18.38
C ASN A 506 21.32 -12.67 -19.65
N GLU A 507 20.84 -11.89 -20.62
CA GLU A 507 20.40 -12.40 -21.93
C GLU A 507 21.55 -13.01 -22.74
N SER A 508 22.74 -12.38 -22.71
CA SER A 508 23.97 -12.92 -23.33
C SER A 508 24.65 -14.05 -22.54
N ASN A 509 24.13 -14.41 -21.35
CA ASN A 509 24.75 -15.37 -20.42
C ASN A 509 26.21 -15.02 -20.03
N ILE A 510 26.59 -13.74 -20.06
CA ILE A 510 27.91 -13.28 -19.65
C ILE A 510 27.90 -12.96 -18.15
N LYS A 511 28.69 -13.68 -17.36
CA LYS A 511 28.83 -13.46 -15.91
C LYS A 511 29.42 -12.08 -15.60
N ASN A 512 29.07 -11.50 -14.45
CA ASN A 512 29.57 -10.17 -14.08
C ASN A 512 31.11 -10.08 -14.01
N ARG A 513 31.75 -11.19 -13.65
CA ARG A 513 33.21 -11.31 -13.55
C ARG A 513 33.95 -11.33 -14.88
N GLN A 514 33.28 -11.64 -15.99
CA GLN A 514 33.86 -11.59 -17.33
C GLN A 514 33.84 -10.13 -17.82
N PRO A 515 34.98 -9.42 -17.90
CA PRO A 515 34.97 -8.03 -18.35
C PRO A 515 34.51 -7.95 -19.81
N ILE A 516 33.84 -6.84 -20.12
CA ILE A 516 33.32 -6.53 -21.44
C ILE A 516 34.04 -5.30 -21.97
N GLY A 517 34.30 -5.26 -23.28
CA GLY A 517 35.00 -4.15 -23.93
C GLY A 517 34.19 -2.87 -23.85
N LYS A 518 33.07 -2.81 -24.57
CA LYS A 518 32.27 -1.59 -24.71
C LYS A 518 30.81 -1.80 -24.36
N MET A 519 30.21 -0.75 -23.83
CA MET A 519 28.76 -0.60 -23.70
C MET A 519 28.37 0.73 -24.32
N PHE A 520 27.32 0.71 -25.12
CA PHE A 520 26.77 1.91 -25.74
C PHE A 520 25.46 2.28 -25.05
N ILE A 521 25.28 3.57 -24.79
CA ILE A 521 24.04 4.10 -24.22
C ILE A 521 23.48 5.14 -25.19
N LYS A 522 22.24 4.94 -25.60
CA LYS A 522 21.46 5.95 -26.30
C LYS A 522 20.41 6.52 -25.36
N ALA A 523 20.53 7.81 -25.09
CA ALA A 523 19.59 8.56 -24.28
C ALA A 523 19.58 10.03 -24.73
N GLU A 524 18.56 10.79 -24.32
CA GLU A 524 18.50 12.24 -24.55
C GLU A 524 19.47 13.02 -23.66
N PHE A 525 20.02 12.38 -22.63
CA PHE A 525 21.03 12.94 -21.72
C PHE A 525 22.42 12.36 -22.01
N ASP A 526 23.44 13.03 -21.50
CA ASP A 526 24.80 12.52 -21.40
C ASP A 526 25.25 12.62 -19.95
N LEU A 527 26.07 11.67 -19.52
CA LEU A 527 26.62 11.60 -18.17
C LEU A 527 28.10 11.97 -18.21
N ASN A 528 28.56 12.71 -17.20
CA ASN A 528 29.99 13.00 -17.07
C ASN A 528 30.79 11.73 -16.71
N ASP A 529 32.12 11.84 -16.75
CA ASP A 529 33.04 10.72 -16.54
C ASP A 529 32.83 10.03 -15.18
N TYR A 530 32.46 10.78 -14.14
CA TYR A 530 32.20 10.21 -12.81
C TYR A 530 31.06 9.17 -12.81
N TYR A 531 29.93 9.46 -13.46
CA TYR A 531 28.83 8.49 -13.53
C TYR A 531 29.12 7.37 -14.54
N LYS A 532 29.90 7.64 -15.60
CA LYS A 532 30.37 6.60 -16.53
C LYS A 532 31.23 5.58 -15.80
N GLU A 533 32.17 6.02 -14.96
CA GLU A 533 32.98 5.14 -14.10
C GLU A 533 32.11 4.29 -13.17
N ILE A 534 31.02 4.86 -12.60
CA ILE A 534 30.07 4.09 -11.79
C ILE A 534 29.45 2.95 -12.62
N ILE A 535 29.01 3.22 -13.84
CA ILE A 535 28.41 2.21 -14.74
C ILE A 535 29.44 1.15 -15.13
N GLU A 536 30.65 1.59 -15.50
CA GLU A 536 31.79 0.73 -15.88
C GLU A 536 32.16 -0.25 -14.76
N ASP A 537 32.29 0.24 -13.53
CA ASP A 537 32.60 -0.60 -12.37
C ASP A 537 31.49 -1.62 -12.08
N GLU A 538 30.23 -1.17 -12.07
CA GLU A 538 29.08 -2.01 -11.73
C GLU A 538 28.85 -3.12 -12.75
N LEU A 539 29.02 -2.79 -14.02
CA LEU A 539 28.86 -3.73 -15.13
C LEU A 539 30.18 -4.34 -15.57
N ASN A 540 31.31 -4.07 -14.93
CA ASN A 540 32.62 -4.55 -15.34
C ASN A 540 32.84 -4.40 -16.87
N VAL A 541 32.54 -3.21 -17.37
CA VAL A 541 32.73 -2.78 -18.76
C VAL A 541 33.95 -1.86 -18.80
N LYS A 542 34.79 -1.94 -19.83
CA LYS A 542 36.00 -1.12 -19.93
C LYS A 542 35.74 0.31 -20.40
N GLU A 543 34.68 0.52 -21.17
CA GLU A 543 34.33 1.83 -21.72
C GLU A 543 32.81 1.93 -21.94
N VAL A 544 32.20 2.98 -21.37
CA VAL A 544 30.81 3.37 -21.64
C VAL A 544 30.77 4.54 -22.62
N VAL A 545 30.12 4.34 -23.76
CA VAL A 545 30.02 5.32 -24.85
C VAL A 545 28.59 5.78 -25.04
N PHE A 546 28.33 7.08 -24.91
CA PHE A 546 27.04 7.65 -25.28
C PHE A 546 26.99 7.88 -26.79
N THR A 547 25.94 7.35 -27.45
CA THR A 547 25.75 7.47 -28.90
C THR A 547 24.29 7.72 -29.23
N GLN A 548 24.04 8.55 -30.25
CA GLN A 548 22.70 8.79 -30.77
C GLN A 548 22.31 7.81 -31.89
N GLU A 549 23.29 7.12 -32.46
CA GLU A 549 23.11 6.16 -33.54
C GLU A 549 23.19 4.73 -32.99
N VAL A 550 22.02 4.14 -32.73
CA VAL A 550 21.90 2.72 -32.33
C VAL A 550 21.64 1.81 -33.51
N LYS A 551 21.44 2.40 -34.70
CA LYS A 551 21.22 1.68 -35.97
C LYS A 551 22.40 0.74 -36.29
N ASP A 552 23.59 1.08 -35.81
CA ASP A 552 24.80 0.25 -35.98
C ASP A 552 24.78 -1.03 -35.13
N PHE A 553 23.89 -1.13 -34.13
CA PHE A 553 23.89 -2.25 -33.16
C PHE A 553 22.56 -3.01 -33.09
N THR A 554 21.51 -2.46 -33.70
CA THR A 554 20.15 -3.02 -33.71
C THR A 554 19.69 -3.20 -35.16
N SER A 555 18.79 -4.16 -35.36
CA SER A 555 18.13 -4.44 -36.62
C SER A 555 16.63 -4.67 -36.35
N TYR A 556 15.77 -4.44 -37.33
CA TYR A 556 14.34 -4.71 -37.18
C TYR A 556 13.98 -6.07 -37.77
N THR A 557 13.27 -6.89 -37.00
CA THR A 557 12.66 -8.10 -37.54
C THR A 557 11.19 -7.87 -37.82
N PHE A 558 10.75 -8.33 -38.99
CA PHE A 558 9.38 -8.17 -39.43
C PHE A 558 8.68 -9.53 -39.47
N LYS A 559 7.52 -9.63 -38.83
CA LYS A 559 6.63 -10.79 -38.92
C LYS A 559 5.27 -10.33 -39.48
N PRO A 560 4.58 -11.14 -40.29
CA PRO A 560 3.28 -10.74 -40.81
C PRO A 560 2.23 -10.80 -39.70
N GLN A 561 1.43 -9.73 -39.57
CA GLN A 561 0.26 -9.71 -38.70
C GLN A 561 -0.84 -10.59 -39.32
N LEU A 562 -1.02 -11.79 -38.78
CA LEU A 562 -1.90 -12.80 -39.38
C LEU A 562 -3.37 -12.35 -39.48
N LYS A 563 -3.82 -11.45 -38.59
CA LYS A 563 -5.19 -10.90 -38.62
C LYS A 563 -5.49 -10.06 -39.86
N THR A 564 -4.48 -9.35 -40.39
CA THR A 564 -4.62 -8.42 -41.52
C THR A 564 -4.06 -9.02 -42.81
N VAL A 565 -2.91 -9.69 -42.74
CA VAL A 565 -2.24 -10.33 -43.89
C VAL A 565 -2.94 -11.63 -44.30
N GLY A 566 -3.50 -12.39 -43.36
CA GLY A 566 -4.16 -13.67 -43.63
C GLY A 566 -5.33 -13.57 -44.61
N PRO A 567 -6.31 -12.66 -44.40
CA PRO A 567 -7.42 -12.44 -45.32
C PRO A 567 -7.00 -11.87 -46.68
N LYS A 568 -5.98 -11.01 -46.72
CA LYS A 568 -5.51 -10.35 -47.96
C LYS A 568 -4.68 -11.27 -48.85
N TYR A 569 -3.76 -12.03 -48.26
CA TYR A 569 -2.69 -12.72 -48.98
C TYR A 569 -2.50 -14.18 -48.53
N GLY A 570 -3.54 -14.84 -48.02
CA GLY A 570 -3.45 -16.16 -47.38
C GLY A 570 -2.71 -17.25 -48.19
N LYS A 571 -2.80 -17.23 -49.52
CA LYS A 571 -2.06 -18.16 -50.42
C LYS A 571 -0.56 -17.86 -50.51
N LEU A 572 -0.15 -16.60 -50.31
CA LEU A 572 1.23 -16.12 -50.37
C LEU A 572 1.88 -16.01 -48.99
N LEU A 573 1.15 -16.31 -47.92
CA LEU A 573 1.59 -16.08 -46.54
C LEU A 573 2.90 -16.79 -46.17
N GLY A 574 3.17 -17.96 -46.74
CA GLY A 574 4.45 -18.65 -46.59
C GLY A 574 5.62 -17.89 -47.24
N LYS A 575 5.41 -17.34 -48.44
CA LYS A 575 6.41 -16.52 -49.15
C LYS A 575 6.63 -15.16 -48.46
N ILE A 576 5.55 -14.55 -47.96
CA ILE A 576 5.62 -13.32 -47.17
C ILE A 576 6.45 -13.53 -45.90
N LYS A 577 6.21 -14.62 -45.16
CA LYS A 577 7.03 -14.96 -43.98
C LYS A 577 8.50 -15.10 -44.32
N GLN A 578 8.82 -15.80 -45.41
CA GLN A 578 10.19 -16.00 -45.84
C GLN A 578 10.86 -14.68 -46.24
N ALA A 579 10.21 -13.88 -47.10
CA ALA A 579 10.73 -12.58 -47.52
C ALA A 579 10.94 -11.63 -46.34
N LEU A 580 10.00 -11.53 -45.40
CA LEU A 580 10.15 -10.70 -44.20
C LEU A 580 11.25 -11.19 -43.24
N THR A 581 11.69 -12.45 -43.36
CA THR A 581 12.83 -12.99 -42.60
C THR A 581 14.16 -12.69 -43.28
N GLU A 582 14.15 -12.52 -44.61
CA GLU A 582 15.36 -12.32 -45.43
C GLU A 582 15.66 -10.85 -45.74
N VAL A 583 14.74 -9.92 -45.45
CA VAL A 583 14.98 -8.48 -45.61
C VAL A 583 16.02 -7.96 -44.63
N ASP A 584 16.81 -6.98 -45.07
CA ASP A 584 17.55 -6.13 -44.15
C ASP A 584 16.55 -5.32 -43.32
N GLY A 585 16.58 -5.53 -42.00
CA GLY A 585 15.64 -4.92 -41.08
C GLY A 585 15.68 -3.39 -41.08
N ASN A 586 16.88 -2.83 -41.15
CA ASN A 586 17.06 -1.38 -41.09
C ASN A 586 16.63 -0.72 -42.40
N GLU A 587 17.02 -1.28 -43.55
CA GLU A 587 16.56 -0.79 -44.86
C GLU A 587 15.03 -0.94 -45.02
N ALA A 588 14.46 -2.04 -44.53
CA ALA A 588 13.03 -2.26 -44.56
C ALA A 588 12.28 -1.27 -43.66
N MET A 589 12.79 -0.97 -42.47
CA MET A 589 12.18 0.03 -41.58
C MET A 589 12.28 1.45 -42.16
N ASP A 590 13.41 1.81 -42.77
CA ASP A 590 13.58 3.10 -43.43
C ASP A 590 12.64 3.24 -44.64
N THR A 591 12.50 2.19 -45.45
CA THR A 591 11.53 2.14 -46.55
C THR A 591 10.10 2.25 -46.04
N LEU A 592 9.75 1.55 -44.95
CA LEU A 592 8.43 1.59 -44.34
C LEU A 592 8.09 2.99 -43.80
N ASN A 593 9.07 3.69 -43.19
CA ASN A 593 8.88 5.05 -42.68
C ASN A 593 8.80 6.10 -43.81
N ALA A 594 9.57 5.94 -44.88
CA ALA A 594 9.61 6.88 -45.99
C ALA A 594 8.43 6.70 -46.98
N GLU A 595 8.10 5.46 -47.33
CA GLU A 595 7.10 5.15 -48.36
C GLU A 595 5.75 4.66 -47.79
N GLY A 596 5.69 4.37 -46.49
CA GLY A 596 4.48 3.92 -45.79
C GLY A 596 4.14 2.44 -45.94
N ALA A 597 4.87 1.69 -46.77
CA ALA A 597 4.66 0.25 -46.96
C ALA A 597 5.89 -0.48 -47.50
N LEU A 598 6.04 -1.76 -47.17
CA LEU A 598 6.95 -2.70 -47.83
C LEU A 598 6.26 -3.35 -49.03
N LYS A 599 6.92 -3.38 -50.18
CA LYS A 599 6.38 -3.95 -51.42
C LYS A 599 7.19 -5.17 -51.84
N PHE A 600 6.50 -6.28 -52.06
CA PHE A 600 7.07 -7.52 -52.56
C PHE A 600 6.33 -7.97 -53.81
N ASN A 601 7.00 -8.68 -54.71
CA ASN A 601 6.36 -9.29 -55.88
C ASN A 601 6.62 -10.80 -55.86
N PHE A 602 5.56 -11.59 -55.75
CA PHE A 602 5.65 -13.04 -55.79
C PHE A 602 4.85 -13.57 -56.98
N ASP A 603 5.53 -14.21 -57.93
CA ASP A 603 4.93 -14.82 -59.13
C ASP A 603 4.06 -13.86 -59.97
N GLY A 604 4.34 -12.55 -59.95
CA GLY A 604 3.58 -11.52 -60.67
C GLY A 604 2.44 -10.88 -59.88
N GLU A 605 2.19 -11.32 -58.64
CA GLU A 605 1.27 -10.66 -57.71
C GLU A 605 2.03 -9.69 -56.79
N GLU A 606 1.63 -8.41 -56.81
CA GLU A 606 2.18 -7.37 -55.94
C GLU A 606 1.55 -7.48 -54.54
N VAL A 607 2.41 -7.59 -53.52
CA VAL A 607 2.04 -7.60 -52.12
C VAL A 607 2.53 -6.32 -51.48
N VAL A 608 1.60 -5.52 -50.96
CA VAL A 608 1.89 -4.27 -50.23
C VAL A 608 1.53 -4.47 -48.77
N LEU A 609 2.51 -4.31 -47.88
CA LEU A 609 2.38 -4.46 -46.42
C LEU A 609 2.62 -3.11 -45.74
N SER A 610 1.57 -2.55 -45.15
CA SER A 610 1.66 -1.35 -44.32
C SER A 610 2.11 -1.68 -42.89
N LYS A 611 2.33 -0.66 -42.05
CA LYS A 611 2.72 -0.87 -40.64
C LYS A 611 1.71 -1.70 -39.84
N GLU A 612 0.42 -1.64 -40.18
CA GLU A 612 -0.65 -2.45 -39.55
C GLU A 612 -0.64 -3.92 -40.00
N ASP A 613 0.03 -4.22 -41.12
CA ASP A 613 0.19 -5.56 -41.66
C ASP A 613 1.44 -6.27 -41.09
N LEU A 614 2.23 -5.58 -40.26
CA LEU A 614 3.53 -6.02 -39.75
C LEU A 614 3.56 -6.00 -38.22
N LEU A 615 4.15 -7.04 -37.64
CA LEU A 615 4.66 -7.06 -36.28
C LEU A 615 6.17 -6.76 -36.38
N ILE A 616 6.59 -5.67 -35.77
CA ILE A 616 7.96 -5.17 -35.87
C ILE A 616 8.59 -5.33 -34.49
N ASP A 617 9.60 -6.19 -34.39
CA ASP A 617 10.38 -6.41 -33.17
C ASP A 617 11.81 -5.88 -33.42
N GLU A 618 12.38 -5.11 -32.49
CA GLU A 618 13.82 -4.80 -32.52
C GLU A 618 14.61 -6.06 -32.13
N ALA A 619 15.58 -6.45 -32.96
CA ALA A 619 16.52 -7.53 -32.72
C ALA A 619 17.93 -6.97 -32.66
N SER A 620 18.74 -7.51 -31.75
CA SER A 620 20.15 -7.12 -31.67
C SER A 620 20.94 -7.73 -32.83
N GLN A 621 21.92 -7.00 -33.37
CA GLN A 621 22.83 -7.57 -34.36
C GLN A 621 23.73 -8.65 -33.72
N GLU A 622 24.26 -9.56 -34.55
CA GLU A 622 25.18 -10.60 -34.06
C GLU A 622 26.40 -9.96 -33.38
N GLY A 623 26.72 -10.40 -32.16
CA GLY A 623 27.78 -9.80 -31.34
C GLY A 623 27.32 -8.64 -30.44
N TYR A 624 26.06 -8.22 -30.50
CA TYR A 624 25.49 -7.20 -29.61
C TYR A 624 24.21 -7.70 -28.92
N VAL A 625 23.92 -7.16 -27.74
CA VAL A 625 22.64 -7.35 -27.06
C VAL A 625 22.13 -6.00 -26.59
N ALA A 626 20.92 -5.64 -26.98
CA ALA A 626 20.27 -4.38 -26.66
C ALA A 626 19.06 -4.58 -25.76
N ASN A 627 18.91 -3.71 -24.76
CA ASN A 627 17.71 -3.61 -23.94
C ASN A 627 17.31 -2.14 -23.80
N SER A 628 16.01 -1.88 -23.87
CA SER A 628 15.46 -0.52 -23.88
C SER A 628 14.35 -0.39 -22.86
N ASP A 629 14.37 0.71 -22.10
CA ASP A 629 13.27 1.10 -21.24
C ASP A 629 13.16 2.64 -21.17
N ASN A 630 11.93 3.17 -21.22
CA ASN A 630 11.61 4.58 -21.01
C ASN A 630 12.54 5.60 -21.73
N GLY A 631 12.93 5.32 -22.99
CA GLY A 631 13.75 6.24 -23.79
C GLY A 631 15.27 6.08 -23.61
N ILE A 632 15.72 5.15 -22.77
CA ILE A 632 17.13 4.73 -22.66
C ILE A 632 17.28 3.39 -23.36
N THR A 633 18.23 3.30 -24.29
CA THR A 633 18.65 2.03 -24.91
C THR A 633 20.10 1.75 -24.51
N VAL A 634 20.31 0.61 -23.88
CA VAL A 634 21.64 0.09 -23.58
C VAL A 634 21.95 -1.02 -24.57
N VAL A 635 23.14 -0.95 -25.17
CA VAL A 635 23.69 -2.00 -26.03
C VAL A 635 25.00 -2.48 -25.44
N LEU A 636 25.13 -3.78 -25.27
CA LEU A 636 26.32 -4.44 -24.78
C LEU A 636 27.06 -5.11 -25.94
N ASP A 637 28.35 -4.81 -26.10
CA ASP A 637 29.23 -5.52 -27.04
C ASP A 637 29.66 -6.86 -26.44
N THR A 638 29.18 -7.96 -27.03
CA THR A 638 29.47 -9.31 -26.56
C THR A 638 30.71 -9.93 -27.23
N ASN A 639 31.39 -9.18 -28.12
CA ASN A 639 32.62 -9.63 -28.75
C ASN A 639 33.79 -9.54 -27.77
N LEU A 640 34.14 -10.68 -27.16
CA LEU A 640 35.24 -10.75 -26.20
C LEU A 640 36.59 -10.95 -26.91
N THR A 641 37.53 -10.03 -26.70
CA THR A 641 38.91 -10.20 -27.16
C THR A 641 39.63 -11.27 -26.32
N PRO A 642 40.73 -11.87 -26.83
CA PRO A 642 41.52 -12.83 -26.06
C PRO A 642 41.95 -12.30 -24.68
N GLU A 643 42.30 -11.01 -24.59
CA GLU A 643 42.72 -10.35 -23.36
C GLU A 643 41.56 -10.23 -22.35
N LEU A 644 40.36 -9.91 -22.81
CA LEU A 644 39.16 -9.86 -21.96
C LEU A 644 38.80 -11.25 -21.42
N ILE A 645 38.91 -12.28 -22.27
CA ILE A 645 38.68 -13.67 -21.86
C ILE A 645 39.70 -14.05 -20.78
N GLU A 646 40.99 -13.78 -21.00
CA GLU A 646 42.04 -14.06 -20.02
C GLU A 646 41.79 -13.34 -18.68
N GLU A 647 41.44 -12.05 -18.70
CA GLU A 647 41.11 -11.30 -17.49
C GLU A 647 39.89 -11.91 -16.76
N GLY A 648 38.89 -12.39 -17.50
CA GLY A 648 37.73 -13.10 -16.95
C GLY A 648 38.11 -14.40 -16.25
N PHE A 649 39.04 -15.17 -16.82
CA PHE A 649 39.61 -16.35 -16.17
C PHE A 649 40.33 -15.98 -14.86
N VAL A 650 41.18 -14.95 -14.89
CA VAL A 650 41.92 -14.46 -13.71
C VAL A 650 40.97 -14.09 -12.57
N ARG A 651 39.91 -13.31 -12.86
CA ARG A 651 38.91 -12.91 -11.85
C ARG A 651 38.12 -14.09 -11.30
N GLU A 652 37.76 -15.07 -12.13
CA GLU A 652 37.06 -16.28 -11.67
C GLU A 652 37.99 -17.12 -10.76
N ILE A 653 39.28 -17.25 -11.10
CA ILE A 653 40.29 -17.95 -10.29
C ILE A 653 40.45 -17.29 -8.90
N ILE A 654 40.64 -15.98 -8.86
CA ILE A 654 40.70 -15.21 -7.60
C ILE A 654 39.45 -15.44 -6.76
N SER A 655 38.27 -15.37 -7.39
CA SER A 655 36.99 -15.63 -6.71
C SER A 655 36.90 -17.04 -6.13
N LYS A 656 37.39 -18.08 -6.83
CA LYS A 656 37.42 -19.46 -6.31
C LYS A 656 38.40 -19.62 -5.17
N ILE A 657 39.59 -19.02 -5.26
CA ILE A 657 40.58 -19.05 -4.16
C ILE A 657 40.01 -18.37 -2.92
N GLN A 658 39.38 -17.20 -3.04
CA GLN A 658 38.75 -16.51 -1.91
C GLN A 658 37.58 -17.32 -1.32
N THR A 659 36.79 -17.99 -2.16
CA THR A 659 35.75 -18.92 -1.69
C THR A 659 36.37 -20.06 -0.88
N MET A 660 37.46 -20.66 -1.37
CA MET A 660 38.18 -21.72 -0.67
C MET A 660 38.78 -21.25 0.65
N ARG A 661 39.33 -20.02 0.73
CA ARG A 661 39.80 -19.44 1.99
C ARG A 661 38.68 -19.41 3.04
N LYS A 662 37.49 -18.97 2.63
CA LYS A 662 36.31 -18.94 3.51
C LYS A 662 35.84 -20.35 3.91
N GLU A 663 35.77 -21.29 2.96
CA GLU A 663 35.39 -22.69 3.21
C GLU A 663 36.40 -23.40 4.13
N ALA A 664 37.68 -23.05 4.05
CA ALA A 664 38.75 -23.57 4.89
C ALA A 664 38.85 -22.87 6.27
N GLY A 665 37.98 -21.90 6.56
CA GLY A 665 37.96 -21.16 7.83
C GLY A 665 39.14 -20.21 8.03
N TYR A 666 39.72 -19.69 6.94
CA TYR A 666 40.82 -18.73 7.03
C TYR A 666 40.28 -17.31 7.27
N GLU A 667 41.05 -16.53 8.02
CA GLU A 667 40.78 -15.11 8.24
C GLU A 667 41.14 -14.29 6.98
N VAL A 668 40.50 -13.14 6.83
CA VAL A 668 40.67 -12.26 5.65
C VAL A 668 42.14 -11.87 5.44
N MET A 669 42.91 -11.70 6.52
CA MET A 669 44.30 -11.25 6.48
C MET A 669 45.34 -12.38 6.38
N ASP A 670 44.91 -13.64 6.40
CA ASP A 670 45.84 -14.79 6.40
C ASP A 670 46.68 -14.85 5.11
N LYS A 671 47.98 -15.13 5.26
CA LYS A 671 48.85 -15.43 4.12
C LYS A 671 48.72 -16.89 3.72
N ILE A 672 48.68 -17.15 2.42
CA ILE A 672 48.47 -18.51 1.89
C ILE A 672 49.52 -18.90 0.85
N GLU A 673 49.56 -20.18 0.53
CA GLU A 673 50.11 -20.71 -0.71
C GLU A 673 48.97 -21.25 -1.56
N VAL A 674 49.08 -21.10 -2.88
CA VAL A 674 48.09 -21.61 -3.83
C VAL A 674 48.75 -22.64 -4.74
N ALA A 675 48.08 -23.73 -5.06
CA ALA A 675 48.45 -24.63 -6.15
C ALA A 675 47.35 -24.71 -7.20
N VAL A 676 47.76 -24.85 -8.45
CA VAL A 676 46.89 -25.04 -9.62
C VAL A 676 47.37 -26.28 -10.36
N SER A 677 46.46 -27.23 -10.60
CA SER A 677 46.78 -28.48 -11.28
C SER A 677 45.58 -28.99 -12.11
N ASN A 678 45.82 -30.02 -12.92
CA ASN A 678 44.81 -30.73 -13.73
C ASN A 678 44.10 -29.89 -14.80
N ASN A 679 44.70 -28.77 -15.25
CA ASN A 679 44.27 -28.05 -16.46
C ASN A 679 45.39 -27.17 -17.03
N ASP A 680 45.91 -27.52 -18.21
CA ASP A 680 47.05 -26.80 -18.81
C ASP A 680 46.69 -25.35 -19.17
N LYS A 681 45.48 -25.11 -19.69
CA LYS A 681 45.02 -23.77 -20.10
C LYS A 681 44.90 -22.83 -18.91
N VAL A 682 44.26 -23.26 -17.84
CA VAL A 682 44.15 -22.47 -16.60
C VAL A 682 45.53 -22.28 -15.98
N THR A 683 46.38 -23.31 -16.00
CA THR A 683 47.76 -23.24 -15.48
C THR A 683 48.58 -22.17 -16.21
N GLU A 684 48.52 -22.10 -17.54
CA GLU A 684 49.23 -21.06 -18.30
C GLU A 684 48.69 -19.65 -18.02
N ILE A 685 47.38 -19.47 -17.86
CA ILE A 685 46.79 -18.18 -17.48
C ILE A 685 47.27 -17.73 -16.09
N VAL A 686 47.34 -18.66 -15.13
CA VAL A 686 47.84 -18.36 -13.78
C VAL A 686 49.34 -18.04 -13.81
N LYS A 687 50.13 -18.71 -14.66
CA LYS A 687 51.55 -18.36 -14.86
C LYS A 687 51.71 -16.94 -15.39
N ALA A 688 50.94 -16.57 -16.41
CA ALA A 688 51.00 -15.24 -17.02
C ALA A 688 50.58 -14.12 -16.04
N ASN A 689 49.69 -14.43 -15.09
CA ASN A 689 49.10 -13.44 -14.16
C ASN A 689 49.48 -13.68 -12.69
N LYS A 690 50.59 -14.39 -12.44
CA LYS A 690 50.99 -14.88 -11.11
C LYS A 690 51.01 -13.77 -10.07
N ASP A 691 51.68 -12.66 -10.36
CA ASP A 691 51.87 -11.56 -9.40
C ASP A 691 50.54 -10.90 -9.02
N LYS A 692 49.66 -10.68 -10.01
CA LYS A 692 48.32 -10.10 -9.80
C LYS A 692 47.48 -11.02 -8.91
N ILE A 693 47.36 -12.29 -9.29
CA ILE A 693 46.59 -13.28 -8.51
C ILE A 693 47.14 -13.39 -7.09
N ALA A 694 48.45 -13.51 -6.94
CA ALA A 694 49.09 -13.64 -5.64
C ALA A 694 48.82 -12.42 -4.74
N SER A 695 48.87 -11.20 -5.29
CA SER A 695 48.58 -9.98 -4.54
C SER A 695 47.12 -9.92 -4.06
N GLU A 696 46.15 -10.23 -4.93
CA GLU A 696 44.72 -10.13 -4.63
C GLU A 696 44.23 -11.21 -3.66
N VAL A 697 44.90 -12.37 -3.62
CA VAL A 697 44.55 -13.47 -2.71
C VAL A 697 45.49 -13.59 -1.51
N LEU A 698 46.40 -12.63 -1.31
CA LEU A 698 47.42 -12.63 -0.27
C LEU A 698 48.27 -13.94 -0.26
N ALA A 699 48.55 -14.49 -1.44
CA ALA A 699 49.43 -15.64 -1.57
C ALA A 699 50.91 -15.22 -1.54
N ASN A 700 51.72 -15.95 -0.80
CA ASN A 700 53.17 -15.77 -0.84
C ASN A 700 53.77 -16.42 -2.10
N ASP A 701 53.20 -17.54 -2.55
CA ASP A 701 53.62 -18.20 -3.78
C ASP A 701 52.46 -18.99 -4.43
N ILE A 702 52.60 -19.24 -5.73
CA ILE A 702 51.68 -20.06 -6.53
C ILE A 702 52.48 -21.18 -7.21
N TYR A 703 52.07 -22.43 -6.94
CA TYR A 703 52.65 -23.65 -7.48
C TYR A 703 51.79 -24.20 -8.63
N PHE A 704 52.43 -24.83 -9.62
CA PHE A 704 51.78 -25.37 -10.82
C PHE A 704 51.73 -26.91 -10.84
N GLU A 705 51.89 -27.49 -9.65
CA GLU A 705 51.77 -28.91 -9.35
C GLU A 705 50.99 -29.05 -8.03
N SER A 706 50.65 -30.27 -7.60
CA SER A 706 49.94 -30.43 -6.33
C SER A 706 50.82 -29.98 -5.14
N LEU A 707 50.20 -29.31 -4.17
CA LEU A 707 50.86 -29.05 -2.88
C LEU A 707 50.96 -30.38 -2.11
N ASP A 708 52.14 -30.76 -1.64
CA ASP A 708 52.32 -31.93 -0.76
C ASP A 708 52.40 -31.45 0.70
N LYS A 709 51.24 -31.07 1.26
CA LYS A 709 51.11 -30.55 2.63
C LYS A 709 49.86 -31.13 3.32
N ASP A 710 50.00 -31.57 4.57
CA ASP A 710 48.92 -32.20 5.35
C ASP A 710 47.77 -31.24 5.70
N SER A 711 48.02 -29.93 5.70
CA SER A 711 47.04 -28.88 6.07
C SER A 711 46.35 -28.22 4.87
N LYS A 712 46.58 -28.70 3.64
CA LYS A 712 46.01 -28.07 2.43
C LYS A 712 44.52 -28.34 2.30
N TYR A 713 43.78 -27.34 1.83
CA TYR A 713 42.40 -27.49 1.38
C TYR A 713 42.37 -27.51 -0.16
N GLU A 714 41.93 -28.62 -0.75
CA GLU A 714 41.99 -28.87 -2.20
C GLU A 714 40.58 -29.17 -2.74
N LYS A 715 40.24 -28.58 -3.89
CA LYS A 715 38.91 -28.71 -4.50
C LYS A 715 38.97 -28.53 -6.02
N GLU A 716 38.12 -29.28 -6.72
CA GLU A 716 37.93 -29.13 -8.16
C GLU A 716 36.89 -28.05 -8.47
N TRP A 717 37.18 -27.20 -9.45
CA TRP A 717 36.33 -26.09 -9.86
C TRP A 717 36.13 -26.09 -11.37
N ASN A 718 34.90 -25.75 -11.79
CA ASN A 718 34.62 -25.32 -13.15
C ASN A 718 34.88 -23.81 -13.26
N ILE A 719 35.92 -23.45 -14.01
CA ILE A 719 36.28 -22.06 -14.33
C ILE A 719 36.02 -21.84 -15.81
N ASN A 720 34.87 -21.22 -16.12
CA ASN A 720 34.46 -20.90 -17.49
C ASN A 720 34.53 -22.10 -18.47
N ALA A 721 33.93 -23.22 -18.05
CA ALA A 721 33.89 -24.52 -18.75
C ALA A 721 35.20 -25.32 -18.73
N GLU A 722 36.24 -24.83 -18.06
CA GLU A 722 37.48 -25.56 -17.80
C GLU A 722 37.45 -26.17 -16.39
N MET A 723 37.60 -27.48 -16.28
CA MET A 723 37.74 -28.14 -14.97
C MET A 723 39.19 -28.05 -14.52
N VAL A 724 39.44 -27.52 -13.32
CA VAL A 724 40.77 -27.32 -12.74
C VAL A 724 40.76 -27.66 -11.25
N THR A 725 41.86 -28.18 -10.73
CA THR A 725 42.05 -28.40 -9.31
C THR A 725 42.83 -27.24 -8.72
N LEU A 726 42.25 -26.62 -7.68
CA LEU A 726 42.92 -25.58 -6.89
C LEU A 726 43.17 -26.12 -5.48
N ALA A 727 44.31 -25.74 -4.89
CA ALA A 727 44.60 -25.99 -3.48
C ALA A 727 45.04 -24.70 -2.79
N VAL A 728 44.60 -24.49 -1.56
CA VAL A 728 45.06 -23.40 -0.69
C VAL A 728 45.65 -23.97 0.59
N ASN A 729 46.75 -23.41 1.07
CA ASN A 729 47.35 -23.77 2.34
C ASN A 729 47.69 -22.51 3.14
N LYS A 730 47.15 -22.38 4.35
CA LYS A 730 47.48 -21.28 5.25
C LYS A 730 48.94 -21.40 5.71
N LEU A 731 49.64 -20.27 5.68
CA LEU A 731 50.98 -20.16 6.25
C LEU A 731 50.86 -19.85 7.76
N ALA A 732 51.79 -20.42 8.52
CA ALA A 732 51.88 -20.24 9.97
C ALA A 732 52.29 -18.83 10.36
#